data_AF-A0A838NJI4-F1
#
_entry.id   AF-A0A838NJI4-F1
#
_cell.length_a   1.000
_cell.length_b   1.000
_cell.length_c   1.000
_cell.angle_alpha   90.00
_cell.angle_beta   90.00
_cell.angle_gamma   90.00
#
_symmetry.space_group_name_H-M   'P 1'
#
loop_
_entity.id
_entity.type
_entity.pdbx_description
1 polymer ?
#
loop_
_entity_poly.entity_id
_entity_poly.type
_entity_poly.pdbx_seq_one_letter_code
_entity_poly.pdbx_strand_id
1 'polypeptide(L)'
;VLVLAAVYLLVHRLGLPDWVLYGAGALLLAGLPIMLIAGIEERRRARARTSGLTMPTPGGLAPWVSWRRALIGGGLAFAGLGVLAAGYTAMRLLGIGPVGTLVASGVLEEREPLILADFENRSPDSTLGQSLTEAFRVDLSQSPTLRLVDPQTVADALRRMERPAAATLSPSLAREIAERQGVKAVVAGQIDPVGRGYVLSASLLGAADGRLLAAVRESADDQDALLPAIDRLSKKLRERIGESLTTIRANSALEQVTTGSLEALQKYTAALRLEENDRVEEAIPLLEEAVALDSGFAMAWRKLAVVLGNTQRSGTRQAAAATQAYRHRDRLPALERGLAIGYYHHFVDGDPAKVIAAYRAVLAIDPDNLVALNNLSIPLMDRRRYVEAESLASRASRLGRGTSFFLNTISAQVAQGQLVEAQETADRYSASAPGSPYSEGLQSLMARVRRDLPTAERMLRQAREHQGESRFVRAFATRGLAGIAEQQGKIAEARRLLRGLLSQLDSEKAARDYLDVAASLVILDARYGSDRAAAPGFLAAVLTRYPLASLEPLDRPYLSLASAFALAGKADEAKRLYREFEAVVPEGMRRLRRERHAARGDIAEAEARHADALEAYGAWLAEDGSCGICGSYELGMNHDRLGHADSAIAAFQRVAGTPTIEAARILESYTVAPSLKRLGELHEARGDRRQAADNYNRFVDLWKNADPELQPAVREVRARLAQLAREPGG
;
A
#
# COMPACT_ATOMS: atom_id res chain seq x y z
N VAL A 1 47.34 -2.33 -19.81
CA VAL A 1 45.94 -1.89 -20.01
C VAL A 1 45.04 -3.04 -20.43
N LEU A 2 45.25 -3.68 -21.60
CA LEU A 2 44.40 -4.80 -22.07
C LEU A 2 44.25 -5.96 -21.07
N VAL A 3 45.34 -6.39 -20.41
CA VAL A 3 45.29 -7.45 -19.39
C VAL A 3 44.41 -7.06 -18.19
N LEU A 4 44.54 -5.83 -17.70
CA LEU A 4 43.71 -5.35 -16.59
C LEU A 4 42.24 -5.21 -17.01
N ALA A 5 41.96 -4.79 -18.24
CA ALA A 5 40.60 -4.74 -18.77
C ALA A 5 39.97 -6.15 -18.89
N ALA A 6 40.74 -7.14 -19.34
CA ALA A 6 40.29 -8.53 -19.40
C ALA A 6 40.05 -9.12 -18.00
N VAL A 7 40.97 -8.93 -17.05
CA VAL A 7 40.80 -9.38 -15.66
C VAL A 7 39.62 -8.66 -15.01
N TYR A 8 39.46 -7.36 -15.24
CA TYR A 8 38.31 -6.60 -14.80
C TYR A 8 37.01 -7.21 -15.33
N LEU A 9 36.95 -7.55 -16.62
CA LEU A 9 35.79 -8.21 -17.23
C LEU A 9 35.52 -9.57 -16.56
N LEU A 10 36.54 -10.40 -16.32
CA LEU A 10 36.38 -11.69 -15.65
C LEU A 10 35.88 -11.53 -14.21
N VAL A 11 36.40 -10.57 -13.46
CA VAL A 11 35.94 -10.24 -12.10
C VAL A 11 34.48 -9.76 -12.11
N HIS A 12 34.08 -8.95 -13.09
CA HIS A 12 32.74 -8.35 -13.11
C HIS A 12 31.68 -9.25 -13.76
N ARG A 13 32.04 -10.09 -14.73
CA ARG A 13 31.09 -10.95 -15.46
C ARG A 13 31.01 -12.37 -14.91
N LEU A 14 32.12 -12.92 -14.42
CA LEU A 14 32.19 -14.29 -13.89
C LEU A 14 32.24 -14.32 -12.35
N GLY A 15 32.20 -13.16 -11.69
CA GLY A 15 32.18 -13.09 -10.23
C GLY A 15 33.46 -13.59 -9.56
N LEU A 16 34.62 -13.43 -10.20
CA LEU A 16 35.90 -13.74 -9.54
C LEU A 16 36.17 -12.76 -8.37
N PRO A 17 36.95 -13.17 -7.36
CA PRO A 17 37.28 -12.31 -6.22
C PRO A 17 38.05 -11.04 -6.61
N ASP A 18 37.84 -9.94 -5.87
CA ASP A 18 38.48 -8.65 -6.18
C ASP A 18 40.00 -8.64 -6.02
N TRP A 19 40.54 -9.52 -5.16
CA TRP A 19 41.99 -9.69 -5.01
C TRP A 19 42.67 -10.20 -6.28
N VAL A 20 41.94 -10.81 -7.22
CA VAL A 20 42.48 -11.22 -8.52
C VAL A 20 42.89 -9.99 -9.35
N LEU A 21 42.15 -8.89 -9.26
CA LEU A 21 42.49 -7.64 -9.95
C LEU A 21 43.75 -7.00 -9.33
N TYR A 22 43.84 -6.94 -8.00
CA TYR A 22 45.02 -6.44 -7.30
C TYR A 22 46.25 -7.32 -7.56
N GLY A 23 46.07 -8.65 -7.57
CA GLY A 23 47.11 -9.62 -7.91
C GLY A 23 47.61 -9.43 -9.34
N ALA A 24 46.70 -9.26 -10.31
CA ALA A 24 47.07 -8.94 -11.69
C ALA A 24 47.85 -7.61 -11.78
N GLY A 25 47.44 -6.58 -11.03
CA GLY A 25 48.15 -5.31 -10.94
C GLY A 25 49.57 -5.46 -10.39
N ALA A 26 49.73 -6.20 -9.28
CA ALA A 26 51.02 -6.48 -8.66
C ALA A 26 51.94 -7.29 -9.60
N LEU A 27 51.40 -8.30 -10.29
CA LEU A 27 52.15 -9.08 -11.29
C LEU A 27 52.64 -8.22 -12.45
N LEU A 28 51.84 -7.25 -12.92
CA LEU A 28 52.26 -6.32 -13.96
C LEU A 28 53.35 -5.36 -13.47
N LEU A 29 53.21 -4.83 -12.25
CA LEU A 29 54.20 -3.94 -11.63
C LEU A 29 55.55 -4.66 -11.41
N ALA A 30 55.52 -5.92 -10.95
CA ALA A 30 56.73 -6.72 -10.77
C ALA A 30 57.32 -7.20 -12.11
N GLY A 31 56.48 -7.46 -13.11
CA GLY A 31 56.91 -7.91 -14.43
C GLY A 31 57.61 -6.83 -15.25
N LEU A 32 57.25 -5.55 -15.08
CA LEU A 32 57.80 -4.45 -15.87
C LEU A 32 59.33 -4.29 -15.73
N PRO A 33 59.92 -4.23 -14.52
CA PRO A 33 61.39 -4.21 -14.36
C PRO A 33 62.08 -5.44 -14.95
N ILE A 34 61.48 -6.63 -14.81
CA ILE A 34 62.03 -7.88 -15.33
C ILE A 34 62.09 -7.85 -16.86
N MET A 35 61.03 -7.36 -17.51
CA MET A 35 60.96 -7.18 -18.96
C MET A 35 61.94 -6.12 -19.46
N LEU A 36 62.13 -5.02 -18.72
CA LEU A 36 63.11 -3.98 -19.06
C LEU A 36 64.55 -4.49 -18.96
N ILE A 37 64.89 -5.20 -17.87
CA ILE A 37 66.22 -5.80 -17.69
C ILE A 37 66.48 -6.88 -18.75
N ALA A 38 65.48 -7.71 -19.06
CA ALA A 38 65.54 -8.67 -20.16
C ALA A 38 65.81 -7.98 -21.50
N GLY A 39 65.09 -6.89 -21.79
CA GLY A 39 65.30 -6.10 -23.01
C GLY A 39 66.68 -5.46 -23.11
N ILE A 40 67.22 -4.93 -22.00
CA ILE A 40 68.57 -4.35 -21.97
C ILE A 40 69.62 -5.42 -22.26
N GLU A 41 69.53 -6.59 -21.63
CA GLU A 41 70.47 -7.68 -21.85
C GLU A 41 70.35 -8.32 -23.23
N GLU A 42 69.13 -8.46 -23.77
CA GLU A 42 68.94 -8.93 -25.14
C GLU A 42 69.54 -7.94 -26.15
N ARG A 43 69.38 -6.63 -25.92
CA ARG A 43 69.97 -5.58 -26.76
C ARG A 43 71.50 -5.58 -26.68
N ARG A 44 72.07 -5.84 -25.50
CA ARG A 44 73.53 -6.04 -25.32
C ARG A 44 74.02 -7.26 -26.10
N ARG A 45 73.32 -8.40 -25.99
CA ARG A 45 73.63 -9.63 -26.75
C ARG A 45 73.51 -9.43 -28.25
N ALA A 46 72.48 -8.73 -28.72
CA ALA A 46 72.28 -8.43 -30.14
C ALA A 46 73.40 -7.54 -30.69
N ARG A 47 73.79 -6.48 -29.97
CA ARG A 47 74.90 -5.60 -30.36
C ARG A 47 76.24 -6.33 -30.42
N ALA A 48 76.52 -7.22 -29.47
CA ALA A 48 77.74 -8.03 -29.46
C ALA A 48 77.83 -9.00 -30.65
N ARG A 49 76.70 -9.58 -31.09
CA ARG A 49 76.66 -10.43 -32.29
C ARG A 49 76.92 -9.66 -33.59
N THR A 50 76.54 -8.39 -33.65
CA THR A 50 76.74 -7.55 -34.84
C THR A 50 78.11 -6.87 -34.93
N SER A 51 78.85 -6.77 -33.83
CA SER A 51 80.14 -6.04 -33.77
C SER A 51 81.40 -6.93 -33.69
N GLY A 52 81.27 -8.25 -33.58
CA GLY A 52 82.40 -9.18 -33.53
C GLY A 52 83.23 -9.14 -32.24
N LEU A 53 82.77 -8.42 -31.20
CA LEU A 53 83.46 -8.31 -29.91
C LEU A 53 83.22 -9.56 -29.04
N THR A 54 84.29 -10.18 -28.52
CA THR A 54 84.23 -11.23 -27.49
C THR A 54 83.65 -10.65 -26.19
N MET A 55 82.48 -11.15 -25.79
CA MET A 55 81.81 -10.75 -24.55
C MET A 55 82.60 -11.25 -23.32
N PRO A 56 82.69 -10.46 -22.24
CA PRO A 56 83.15 -10.96 -20.95
C PRO A 56 82.22 -12.07 -20.45
N THR A 57 82.77 -13.03 -19.72
CA THR A 57 82.03 -14.13 -19.10
C THR A 57 80.87 -13.56 -18.27
N PRO A 58 79.61 -13.97 -18.52
CA PRO A 58 78.46 -13.36 -17.85
C PRO A 58 78.51 -13.68 -16.35
N GLY A 59 78.77 -12.67 -15.53
CA GLY A 59 78.66 -12.72 -14.06
C GLY A 59 77.30 -12.20 -13.57
N GLY A 60 76.80 -12.77 -12.46
CA GLY A 60 75.57 -12.34 -11.81
C GLY A 60 74.28 -12.91 -12.42
N LEU A 61 73.19 -12.13 -12.41
CA LEU A 61 71.85 -12.56 -12.89
C LEU A 61 71.74 -12.62 -14.42
N ALA A 62 72.74 -12.14 -15.16
CA ALA A 62 72.72 -12.02 -16.62
C ALA A 62 72.43 -13.33 -17.40
N PRO A 63 72.89 -14.53 -16.99
CA PRO A 63 72.52 -15.80 -17.65
C PRO A 63 71.05 -16.19 -17.45
N TRP A 64 70.39 -15.63 -16.44
CA TRP A 64 69.06 -16.03 -15.99
C TRP A 64 67.95 -15.20 -16.65
N VAL A 65 68.25 -13.99 -17.10
CA VAL A 65 67.28 -13.06 -17.69
C VAL A 65 67.33 -13.13 -19.23
N SER A 66 66.20 -13.46 -19.85
CA SER A 66 65.96 -13.42 -21.31
C SER A 66 64.49 -13.14 -21.57
N TRP A 67 64.14 -12.56 -22.72
CA TRP A 67 62.75 -12.33 -23.14
C TRP A 67 61.91 -13.60 -23.05
N ARG A 68 62.45 -14.74 -23.49
CA ARG A 68 61.76 -16.03 -23.42
C ARG A 68 61.43 -16.43 -21.98
N ARG A 69 62.38 -16.32 -21.05
CA ARG A 69 62.17 -16.68 -19.64
C ARG A 69 61.27 -15.67 -18.91
N ALA A 70 61.37 -14.38 -19.24
CA ALA A 70 60.51 -13.35 -18.67
C ALA A 70 59.04 -13.51 -19.11
N LEU A 71 58.80 -13.82 -20.39
CA LEU A 71 57.47 -14.11 -20.92
C LEU A 71 56.88 -15.40 -20.35
N ILE A 72 57.68 -16.48 -20.27
CA ILE A 72 57.24 -17.75 -19.65
C ILE A 72 56.94 -17.54 -18.16
N GLY A 73 57.82 -16.84 -17.43
CA GLY A 73 57.62 -16.52 -16.02
C GLY A 73 56.36 -15.68 -15.78
N GLY A 74 56.13 -14.66 -16.61
CA GLY A 74 54.89 -13.88 -16.58
C GLY A 74 53.65 -14.72 -16.87
N GLY A 75 53.69 -15.57 -17.91
CA GLY A 75 52.61 -16.49 -18.25
C GLY A 75 52.29 -17.47 -17.12
N LEU A 76 53.32 -18.07 -16.50
CA LEU A 76 53.17 -18.97 -15.36
C LEU A 76 52.62 -18.26 -14.12
N ALA A 77 53.02 -17.01 -13.86
CA ALA A 77 52.50 -16.25 -12.73
C ALA A 77 51.01 -15.92 -12.89
N PHE A 78 50.57 -15.54 -14.10
CA PHE A 78 49.15 -15.33 -14.39
C PHE A 78 48.35 -16.64 -14.41
N ALA A 79 48.93 -17.75 -14.89
CA ALA A 79 48.32 -19.07 -14.80
C ALA A 79 48.16 -19.51 -13.33
N GLY A 80 49.17 -19.28 -12.50
CA GLY A 80 49.11 -19.53 -11.06
C GLY A 80 48.03 -18.70 -10.38
N LEU A 81 47.91 -17.41 -10.71
CA LEU A 81 46.83 -16.55 -10.25
C LEU A 81 45.45 -17.10 -10.66
N GLY A 82 45.32 -17.58 -11.90
CA GLY A 82 44.09 -18.21 -12.41
C GLY A 82 43.72 -19.49 -11.68
N VAL A 83 44.68 -20.38 -11.41
CA VAL A 83 44.47 -21.62 -10.65
C VAL A 83 44.07 -21.32 -9.21
N LEU A 84 44.72 -20.35 -8.56
CA LEU A 84 44.36 -19.92 -7.20
C LEU A 84 42.94 -19.35 -7.16
N ALA A 85 42.59 -18.51 -8.13
CA ALA A 85 41.23 -17.96 -8.25
C ALA A 85 40.19 -19.06 -8.49
N ALA A 86 40.46 -20.00 -9.40
CA ALA A 86 39.56 -21.12 -9.70
C ALA A 86 39.39 -22.06 -8.50
N GLY A 87 40.48 -22.41 -7.82
CA GLY A 87 40.46 -23.23 -6.61
C GLY A 87 39.71 -22.56 -5.47
N TYR A 88 39.91 -21.26 -5.26
CA TYR A 88 39.17 -20.45 -4.30
C TYR A 88 37.66 -20.47 -4.59
N THR A 89 37.27 -20.23 -5.84
CA THR A 89 35.85 -20.23 -6.24
C THR A 89 35.22 -21.62 -6.13
N ALA A 90 35.94 -22.68 -6.48
CA ALA A 90 35.47 -24.06 -6.33
C ALA A 90 35.25 -24.42 -4.85
N MET A 91 36.21 -24.11 -3.97
CA MET A 91 36.07 -24.32 -2.53
C MET A 91 34.88 -23.55 -1.95
N ARG A 92 34.69 -22.30 -2.38
CA ARG A 92 33.54 -21.46 -2.01
C ARG A 92 32.20 -22.08 -2.41
N LEU A 93 32.08 -22.54 -3.66
CA LEU A 93 30.83 -23.12 -4.21
C LEU A 93 30.52 -24.50 -3.63
N LEU A 94 31.54 -25.28 -3.29
CA LEU A 94 31.37 -26.61 -2.69
C LEU A 94 31.26 -26.59 -1.17
N GLY A 95 31.30 -25.41 -0.54
CA GLY A 95 31.22 -25.28 0.92
C GLY A 95 32.47 -25.81 1.66
N ILE A 96 33.61 -25.94 0.98
CA ILE A 96 34.83 -26.55 1.54
C ILE A 96 35.74 -25.45 2.11
N GLY A 97 36.11 -25.57 3.40
CA GLY A 97 37.08 -24.68 4.06
C GLY A 97 36.50 -23.37 4.61
N PRO A 98 37.33 -22.43 5.12
CA PRO A 98 36.91 -21.20 5.81
C PRO A 98 36.20 -20.16 4.91
N VAL A 99 36.01 -20.51 3.64
CA VAL A 99 35.47 -19.65 2.59
C VAL A 99 34.17 -20.21 1.99
N GLY A 100 33.69 -21.37 2.47
CA GLY A 100 32.38 -21.91 2.12
C GLY A 100 31.25 -21.01 2.61
N THR A 101 30.15 -20.96 1.84
CA THR A 101 28.95 -20.20 2.22
C THR A 101 28.02 -21.07 3.07
N LEU A 102 27.12 -20.44 3.83
CA LEU A 102 26.16 -21.16 4.68
C LEU A 102 25.17 -22.00 3.85
N VAL A 103 24.76 -21.50 2.69
CA VAL A 103 23.89 -22.23 1.75
C VAL A 103 24.62 -23.41 1.12
N ALA A 104 25.86 -23.21 0.64
CA ALA A 104 26.63 -24.31 0.02
C ALA A 104 27.01 -25.43 1.01
N SER A 105 27.17 -25.09 2.29
CA SER A 105 27.45 -26.05 3.37
C SER A 105 26.19 -26.72 3.94
N GLY A 106 24.99 -26.37 3.44
CA GLY A 106 23.72 -26.93 3.91
C GLY A 106 23.28 -26.48 5.30
N VAL A 107 23.92 -25.44 5.86
CA VAL A 107 23.55 -24.88 7.17
C VAL A 107 22.26 -24.05 7.06
N LEU A 108 22.03 -23.42 5.91
CA LEU A 108 20.79 -22.70 5.58
C LEU A 108 20.30 -23.15 4.20
N GLU A 109 18.99 -23.21 4.02
CA GLU A 109 18.38 -23.44 2.71
C GLU A 109 18.29 -22.13 1.92
N GLU A 110 18.15 -22.24 0.59
CA GLU A 110 17.88 -21.07 -0.25
C GLU A 110 16.50 -20.48 0.13
N ARG A 111 16.47 -19.17 0.43
CA ARG A 111 15.28 -18.45 0.93
C ARG A 111 14.75 -18.93 2.30
N GLU A 112 15.63 -19.53 3.11
CA GLU A 112 15.33 -19.79 4.52
C GLU A 112 14.88 -18.49 5.23
N PRO A 113 13.75 -18.48 5.96
CA PRO A 113 13.33 -17.31 6.73
C PRO A 113 14.36 -16.95 7.80
N LEU A 114 14.58 -15.65 8.01
CA LEU A 114 15.47 -15.09 9.02
C LEU A 114 14.76 -13.98 9.80
N ILE A 115 14.96 -13.90 11.12
CA ILE A 115 14.52 -12.75 11.92
C ILE A 115 15.66 -11.75 12.03
N LEU A 116 15.38 -10.48 11.73
CA LEU A 116 16.30 -9.37 11.97
C LEU A 116 15.98 -8.73 13.33
N ALA A 117 16.92 -8.83 14.27
CA ALA A 117 16.89 -8.10 15.54
C ALA A 117 17.18 -6.60 15.32
N ASP A 118 16.69 -5.77 16.24
CA ASP A 118 17.06 -4.36 16.27
C ASP A 118 18.56 -4.23 16.55
N PHE A 119 19.24 -3.33 15.84
CA PHE A 119 20.64 -3.03 16.10
C PHE A 119 20.80 -2.45 17.50
N GLU A 120 21.61 -3.11 18.32
CA GLU A 120 21.98 -2.60 19.63
C GLU A 120 22.83 -1.34 19.46
N ASN A 121 22.30 -0.21 19.93
CA ASN A 121 22.93 1.08 19.78
C ASN A 121 23.59 1.51 21.09
N ARG A 122 24.92 1.63 21.09
CA ARG A 122 25.70 2.13 22.24
C ARG A 122 26.15 3.58 22.08
N SER A 123 25.64 4.28 21.07
CA SER A 123 25.89 5.70 20.87
C SER A 123 24.91 6.58 21.65
N PRO A 124 25.21 7.88 21.84
CA PRO A 124 24.29 8.82 22.49
C PRO A 124 22.99 9.08 21.71
N ASP A 125 23.02 8.99 20.38
CA ASP A 125 21.83 9.17 19.55
C ASP A 125 21.01 7.88 19.52
N SER A 126 20.00 7.79 20.39
CA SER A 126 19.12 6.62 20.50
C SER A 126 18.37 6.23 19.22
N THR A 127 18.24 7.14 18.23
CA THR A 127 17.46 6.90 17.01
C THR A 127 18.22 6.11 15.93
N LEU A 128 19.56 6.02 16.04
CA LEU A 128 20.41 5.34 15.06
C LEU A 128 20.10 3.85 14.94
N GLY A 129 19.91 3.15 16.06
CA GLY A 129 19.64 1.71 16.06
C GLY A 129 18.46 1.33 15.17
N GLN A 130 17.35 2.06 15.29
CA GLN A 130 16.12 1.80 14.53
C GLN A 130 16.29 2.11 13.05
N SER A 131 16.88 3.26 12.74
CA SER A 131 17.05 3.73 11.36
C SER A 131 18.02 2.85 10.57
N LEU A 132 19.13 2.43 11.21
CA LEU A 132 20.09 1.53 10.57
C LEU A 132 19.56 0.09 10.48
N THR A 133 18.69 -0.34 11.41
CA THR A 133 17.97 -1.61 11.28
C THR A 133 17.10 -1.61 10.03
N GLU A 134 16.36 -0.53 9.78
CA GLU A 134 15.50 -0.42 8.59
C GLU A 134 16.31 -0.31 7.29
N ALA A 135 17.41 0.46 7.26
CA ALA A 135 18.33 0.45 6.11
C ALA A 135 18.84 -0.97 5.81
N PHE A 136 19.29 -1.68 6.85
CA PHE A 136 19.81 -3.03 6.71
C PHE A 136 18.73 -4.04 6.30
N ARG A 137 17.50 -3.90 6.81
CA ARG A 137 16.33 -4.69 6.40
C ARG A 137 16.07 -4.55 4.91
N VAL A 138 16.06 -3.32 4.40
CA VAL A 138 15.86 -3.03 2.98
C VAL A 138 16.94 -3.72 2.14
N ASP A 139 18.21 -3.64 2.54
CA ASP A 139 19.30 -4.28 1.81
C ASP A 139 19.23 -5.80 1.78
N LEU A 140 18.88 -6.42 2.91
CA LEU A 140 18.73 -7.88 2.96
C LEU A 140 17.52 -8.35 2.15
N SER A 141 16.44 -7.57 2.11
CA SER A 141 15.24 -7.89 1.34
C SER A 141 15.46 -7.92 -0.18
N GLN A 142 16.51 -7.26 -0.68
CA GLN A 142 16.90 -7.30 -2.09
C GLN A 142 17.62 -8.59 -2.49
N SER A 143 17.95 -9.46 -1.53
CA SER A 143 18.59 -10.73 -1.83
C SER A 143 17.56 -11.73 -2.35
N PRO A 144 17.75 -12.35 -3.52
CA PRO A 144 16.90 -13.45 -3.96
C PRO A 144 17.11 -14.72 -3.12
N THR A 145 18.24 -14.80 -2.39
CA THR A 145 18.68 -15.96 -1.60
C THR A 145 18.19 -15.88 -0.15
N LEU A 146 17.79 -14.69 0.34
CA LEU A 146 17.33 -14.48 1.72
C LEU A 146 15.84 -14.17 1.76
N ARG A 147 15.20 -14.52 2.87
CA ARG A 147 13.84 -14.05 3.19
C ARG A 147 13.83 -13.56 4.64
N LEU A 148 13.48 -12.30 4.85
CA LEU A 148 13.26 -11.78 6.19
C LEU A 148 11.82 -12.05 6.64
N VAL A 149 11.65 -12.37 7.91
CA VAL A 149 10.34 -12.42 8.56
C VAL A 149 9.79 -10.99 8.67
N ASP A 150 8.51 -10.83 8.33
CA ASP A 150 7.82 -9.55 8.36
C ASP A 150 7.74 -8.97 9.80
N PRO A 151 7.97 -7.65 10.00
CA PRO A 151 7.85 -7.01 11.31
C PRO A 151 6.54 -7.30 12.04
N GLN A 152 5.42 -7.40 11.30
CA GLN A 152 4.11 -7.67 11.90
C GLN A 152 4.03 -9.09 12.47
N THR A 153 4.68 -10.07 11.83
CA THR A 153 4.78 -11.46 12.31
C THR A 153 5.61 -11.53 13.60
N VAL A 154 6.66 -10.72 13.71
CA VAL A 154 7.46 -10.61 14.94
C VAL A 154 6.64 -9.97 16.06
N ALA A 155 5.95 -8.85 15.80
CA ALA A 155 5.06 -8.21 16.76
C ALA A 155 3.93 -9.16 17.22
N ASP A 156 3.48 -10.05 16.34
CA ASP A 156 2.53 -11.13 16.61
C ASP A 156 3.04 -12.12 17.64
N ALA A 157 4.27 -12.59 17.44
CA ALA A 157 4.93 -13.49 18.37
C ALA A 157 5.14 -12.81 19.73
N LEU A 158 5.56 -11.54 19.74
CA LEU A 158 5.72 -10.75 20.98
C LEU A 158 4.41 -10.68 21.78
N ARG A 159 3.28 -10.39 21.12
CA ARG A 159 1.97 -10.37 21.78
C ARG A 159 1.57 -11.74 22.35
N ARG A 160 1.78 -12.83 21.61
CA ARG A 160 1.56 -14.20 22.09
C ARG A 160 2.49 -14.57 23.26
N MET A 161 3.61 -13.88 23.39
CA MET A 161 4.55 -13.98 24.52
C MET A 161 4.23 -13.01 25.65
N GLU A 162 3.07 -12.34 25.61
CA GLU A 162 2.63 -11.34 26.59
C GLU A 162 3.62 -10.17 26.74
N ARG A 163 4.29 -9.80 25.64
CA ARG A 163 5.20 -8.65 25.56
C ARG A 163 4.58 -7.51 24.74
N PRO A 164 4.98 -6.24 25.01
CA PRO A 164 4.56 -5.12 24.18
C PRO A 164 4.96 -5.34 22.72
N ALA A 165 4.04 -5.07 21.79
CA ALA A 165 4.28 -5.27 20.36
C ALA A 165 5.35 -4.34 19.79
N ALA A 166 5.51 -3.16 20.40
CA ALA A 166 6.54 -2.18 20.07
C ALA A 166 7.81 -2.34 20.94
N ALA A 167 7.99 -3.49 21.61
CA ALA A 167 9.21 -3.75 22.37
C ALA A 167 10.41 -3.82 21.43
N THR A 168 11.52 -3.21 21.83
CA THR A 168 12.81 -3.34 21.14
C THR A 168 13.18 -4.81 21.03
N LEU A 169 13.45 -5.27 19.82
CA LEU A 169 13.73 -6.66 19.54
C LEU A 169 15.21 -6.96 19.75
N SER A 170 15.59 -7.25 21.00
CA SER A 170 16.96 -7.64 21.33
C SER A 170 17.35 -8.96 20.62
N PRO A 171 18.64 -9.24 20.42
CA PRO A 171 19.10 -10.51 19.84
C PRO A 171 18.60 -11.75 20.60
N SER A 172 18.52 -11.67 21.92
CA SER A 172 17.98 -12.76 22.76
C SER A 172 16.48 -12.98 22.54
N LEU A 173 15.70 -11.89 22.48
CA LEU A 173 14.27 -11.95 22.24
C LEU A 173 13.95 -12.40 20.81
N ALA A 174 14.72 -11.93 19.83
CA ALA A 174 14.64 -12.39 18.44
C ALA A 174 14.88 -13.89 18.31
N ARG A 175 15.84 -14.45 19.06
CA ARG A 175 16.09 -15.90 19.10
C ARG A 175 14.95 -16.68 19.73
N GLU A 176 14.41 -16.20 20.84
CA GLU A 176 13.25 -16.83 21.47
C GLU A 176 12.05 -16.88 20.51
N ILE A 177 11.82 -15.79 19.76
CA ILE A 177 10.79 -15.77 18.72
C ILE A 177 11.16 -16.73 17.59
N ALA A 178 12.41 -16.76 17.14
CA ALA A 178 12.85 -17.62 16.05
C ALA A 178 12.62 -19.10 16.36
N GLU A 179 13.00 -19.55 17.56
CA GLU A 179 12.75 -20.92 18.04
C GLU A 179 11.24 -21.23 18.05
N ARG A 180 10.41 -20.33 18.58
CA ARG A 180 8.96 -20.50 18.65
C ARG A 180 8.27 -20.48 17.28
N GLN A 181 8.87 -19.81 16.28
CA GLN A 181 8.34 -19.70 14.92
C GLN A 181 8.96 -20.70 13.94
N GLY A 182 9.84 -21.60 14.42
CA GLY A 182 10.54 -22.57 13.56
C GLY A 182 11.54 -21.92 12.59
N VAL A 183 12.01 -20.72 12.89
CA VAL A 183 12.99 -19.98 12.09
C VAL A 183 14.39 -20.40 12.54
N LYS A 184 15.25 -20.82 11.60
CA LYS A 184 16.54 -21.44 11.94
C LYS A 184 17.63 -20.45 12.38
N ALA A 185 17.54 -19.18 12.00
CA ALA A 185 18.58 -18.21 12.31
C ALA A 185 18.08 -16.77 12.51
N VAL A 186 18.85 -16.01 13.27
CA VAL A 186 18.62 -14.61 13.64
C VAL A 186 19.80 -13.77 13.20
N VAL A 187 19.53 -12.61 12.62
CA VAL A 187 20.52 -11.57 12.35
C VAL A 187 20.51 -10.57 13.50
N ALA A 188 21.66 -10.35 14.13
CA ALA A 188 21.86 -9.39 15.21
C ALA A 188 22.88 -8.33 14.78
N GLY A 189 22.57 -7.06 15.02
CA GLY A 189 23.44 -5.94 14.69
C GLY A 189 23.89 -5.17 15.93
N GLN A 190 25.07 -4.54 15.86
CA GLN A 190 25.56 -3.63 16.90
C GLN A 190 26.19 -2.37 16.28
N ILE A 191 26.02 -1.25 16.98
CA ILE A 191 26.59 0.06 16.65
C ILE A 191 27.42 0.51 17.84
N ASP A 192 28.74 0.47 17.68
CA ASP A 192 29.69 0.88 18.72
C ASP A 192 30.38 2.20 18.31
N PRO A 193 30.24 3.30 19.07
CA PRO A 193 30.98 4.52 18.81
C PRO A 193 32.47 4.35 19.12
N VAL A 194 33.34 4.79 18.22
CA VAL A 194 34.81 4.73 18.38
C VAL A 194 35.42 6.07 18.00
N GLY A 195 35.81 6.84 19.01
CA GLY A 195 36.31 8.21 18.83
C GLY A 195 35.24 9.11 18.21
N ARG A 196 35.47 9.54 16.97
CA ARG A 196 34.51 10.35 16.18
C ARG A 196 33.67 9.53 15.19
N GLY A 197 33.99 8.25 15.01
CA GLY A 197 33.33 7.36 14.06
C GLY A 197 32.59 6.22 14.75
N TYR A 198 32.19 5.23 13.96
CA TYR A 198 31.40 4.08 14.39
C TYR A 198 31.97 2.78 13.83
N VAL A 199 31.84 1.71 14.60
CA VAL A 199 32.02 0.34 14.15
C VAL A 199 30.65 -0.32 14.11
N LEU A 200 30.29 -0.82 12.93
CA LEU A 200 29.07 -1.56 12.71
C LEU A 200 29.41 -3.04 12.61
N SER A 201 28.66 -3.88 13.30
CA SER A 201 28.79 -5.33 13.18
C SER A 201 27.44 -5.98 12.94
N ALA A 202 27.43 -7.06 12.16
CA ALA A 202 26.27 -7.90 11.95
C ALA A 202 26.69 -9.36 12.11
N SER A 203 25.92 -10.10 12.89
CA SER A 203 26.15 -11.49 13.23
C SER A 203 24.92 -12.32 12.88
N LEU A 204 25.14 -13.48 12.28
CA LEU A 204 24.09 -14.48 12.06
C LEU A 204 24.23 -15.57 13.12
N LEU A 205 23.18 -15.75 13.90
CA LEU A 205 23.14 -16.66 15.04
C LEU A 205 22.16 -17.79 14.74
N GLY A 206 22.55 -19.03 15.05
CA GLY A 206 21.61 -20.16 15.07
C GLY A 206 20.53 -19.91 16.12
N ALA A 207 19.27 -20.14 15.77
CA ALA A 207 18.15 -19.88 16.68
C ALA A 207 18.26 -20.76 17.93
N ALA A 208 18.38 -22.08 17.74
CA ALA A 208 18.30 -23.10 18.79
C ALA A 208 19.49 -23.11 19.78
N ASP A 209 20.72 -22.90 19.29
CA ASP A 209 21.94 -23.04 20.10
C ASP A 209 22.66 -21.70 20.34
N GLY A 210 22.25 -20.63 19.62
CA GLY A 210 22.93 -19.33 19.66
C GLY A 210 24.30 -19.34 19.01
N ARG A 211 24.66 -20.41 18.31
CA ARG A 211 25.97 -20.55 17.71
C ARG A 211 26.15 -19.50 16.64
N LEU A 212 27.31 -18.84 16.66
CA LEU A 212 27.69 -17.89 15.64
C LEU A 212 27.91 -18.63 14.30
N LEU A 213 27.04 -18.37 13.33
CA LEU A 213 27.12 -18.95 11.97
C LEU A 213 28.00 -18.09 11.08
N ALA A 214 27.86 -16.77 11.17
CA ALA A 214 28.67 -15.80 10.45
C ALA A 214 28.75 -14.49 11.23
N ALA A 215 29.85 -13.74 11.06
CA ALA A 215 29.99 -12.38 11.56
C ALA A 215 30.72 -11.52 10.54
N VAL A 216 30.27 -10.28 10.40
CA VAL A 216 30.88 -9.26 9.53
C VAL A 216 30.95 -7.93 10.28
N ARG A 217 31.94 -7.10 9.91
CA ARG A 217 32.15 -5.78 10.50
C ARG A 217 32.54 -4.76 9.44
N GLU A 218 32.15 -3.52 9.68
CA GLU A 218 32.45 -2.34 8.88
C GLU A 218 32.74 -1.14 9.79
N SER A 219 33.47 -0.17 9.26
CA SER A 219 33.72 1.10 9.94
C SER A 219 33.08 2.24 9.16
N ALA A 220 32.58 3.22 9.90
CA ALA A 220 32.12 4.51 9.41
C ALA A 220 32.95 5.59 10.10
N ASP A 221 33.54 6.50 9.33
CA ASP A 221 34.44 7.53 9.88
C ASP A 221 33.69 8.60 10.67
N ASP A 222 32.41 8.79 10.35
CA ASP A 222 31.46 9.75 10.93
C ASP A 222 30.01 9.27 10.70
N GLN A 223 29.05 10.13 11.04
CA GLN A 223 27.62 9.86 10.91
C GLN A 223 27.15 9.80 9.44
N ASP A 224 27.76 10.60 8.55
CA ASP A 224 27.44 10.61 7.11
C ASP A 224 27.88 9.30 6.44
N ALA A 225 28.96 8.69 6.93
CA ALA A 225 29.46 7.41 6.46
C ALA A 225 28.66 6.18 6.94
N LEU A 226 27.63 6.35 7.81
CA LEU A 226 26.87 5.23 8.39
C LEU A 226 26.06 4.46 7.34
N LEU A 227 25.32 5.15 6.46
CA LEU A 227 24.52 4.49 5.43
C LEU A 227 25.40 3.74 4.41
N PRO A 228 26.49 4.32 3.88
CA PRO A 228 27.46 3.58 3.07
C PRO A 228 28.09 2.40 3.82
N ALA A 229 28.31 2.50 5.13
CA ALA A 229 28.86 1.40 5.92
C ALA A 229 27.84 0.26 6.12
N ILE A 230 26.56 0.57 6.30
CA ILE A 230 25.47 -0.41 6.33
C ILE A 230 25.36 -1.16 5.00
N ASP A 231 25.45 -0.46 3.86
CA ASP A 231 25.45 -1.08 2.53
C ASP A 231 26.62 -2.07 2.35
N ARG A 232 27.82 -1.70 2.81
CA ARG A 232 28.96 -2.63 2.79
C ARG A 232 28.76 -3.81 3.73
N LEU A 233 28.20 -3.57 4.92
CA LEU A 233 27.94 -4.58 5.94
C LEU A 233 26.94 -5.62 5.44
N SER A 234 25.85 -5.17 4.81
CA SER A 234 24.79 -6.03 4.27
C SER A 234 25.31 -6.90 3.13
N LYS A 235 26.11 -6.33 2.20
CA LYS A 235 26.78 -7.07 1.13
C LYS A 235 27.69 -8.16 1.65
N LYS A 236 28.53 -7.84 2.66
CA LYS A 236 29.39 -8.85 3.31
C LYS A 236 28.60 -9.97 3.95
N LEU A 237 27.47 -9.66 4.61
CA LEU A 237 26.63 -10.68 5.23
C LEU A 237 25.95 -11.57 4.17
N ARG A 238 25.36 -10.97 3.12
CA ARG A 238 24.76 -11.68 1.98
C ARG A 238 25.76 -12.62 1.30
N GLU A 239 26.99 -12.15 1.13
CA GLU A 239 28.08 -12.96 0.59
C GLU A 239 28.40 -14.18 1.47
N ARG A 240 28.46 -14.00 2.80
CA ARG A 240 28.71 -15.09 3.75
C ARG A 240 27.59 -16.11 3.79
N ILE A 241 26.34 -15.67 3.65
CA ILE A 241 25.18 -16.58 3.63
C ILE A 241 25.21 -17.44 2.36
N GLY A 242 25.47 -16.85 1.19
CA GLY A 242 25.62 -17.62 -0.04
C GLY A 242 25.21 -16.93 -1.31
N GLU A 243 24.89 -15.64 -1.26
CA GLU A 243 24.53 -14.92 -2.46
C GLU A 243 25.75 -14.71 -3.38
N SER A 244 25.51 -14.83 -4.69
CA SER A 244 26.56 -14.66 -5.70
C SER A 244 27.05 -13.21 -5.77
N LEU A 245 28.34 -13.03 -6.01
CA LEU A 245 28.93 -11.69 -6.20
C LEU A 245 28.31 -10.93 -7.37
N THR A 246 27.87 -11.63 -8.41
CA THR A 246 27.15 -11.04 -9.56
C THR A 246 25.80 -10.47 -9.14
N THR A 247 25.04 -11.18 -8.31
CA THR A 247 23.73 -10.70 -7.81
C THR A 247 23.88 -9.54 -6.83
N ILE A 248 24.85 -9.65 -5.90
CA ILE A 248 25.15 -8.59 -4.93
C ILE A 248 25.51 -7.28 -5.63
N ARG A 249 26.28 -7.34 -6.73
CA ARG A 249 26.68 -6.16 -7.53
C ARG A 249 25.57 -5.66 -8.45
N ALA A 250 24.68 -6.53 -8.93
CA ALA A 250 23.53 -6.12 -9.73
C ALA A 250 22.49 -5.34 -8.90
N ASN A 251 22.47 -5.57 -7.59
CA ASN A 251 21.51 -5.00 -6.64
C ASN A 251 22.15 -3.95 -5.69
N SER A 252 23.14 -3.16 -6.13
CA SER A 252 23.95 -2.33 -5.23
C SER A 252 23.72 -0.80 -5.31
N ALA A 253 23.11 -0.22 -4.26
CA ALA A 253 23.53 0.97 -3.48
C ALA A 253 22.32 1.57 -2.71
N LEU A 254 22.37 1.61 -1.37
CA LEU A 254 21.33 2.24 -0.51
C LEU A 254 20.99 3.69 -0.92
N GLU A 255 21.99 4.49 -1.28
CA GLU A 255 21.83 5.89 -1.73
C GLU A 255 20.99 6.01 -3.01
N GLN A 256 20.90 4.96 -3.82
CA GLN A 256 20.03 4.91 -4.99
C GLN A 256 18.64 4.38 -4.63
N VAL A 257 18.56 3.44 -3.69
CA VAL A 257 17.37 2.63 -3.43
C VAL A 257 16.44 3.23 -2.36
N THR A 258 16.97 3.93 -1.36
CA THR A 258 16.18 4.58 -0.31
C THR A 258 16.47 6.07 -0.26
N THR A 259 17.55 6.48 0.42
CA THR A 259 17.97 7.85 0.62
C THR A 259 19.44 7.89 1.04
N GLY A 260 20.17 8.93 0.65
CA GLY A 260 21.50 9.24 1.21
C GLY A 260 21.44 10.01 2.53
N SER A 261 20.25 10.45 2.96
CA SER A 261 20.05 11.22 4.18
C SER A 261 19.59 10.33 5.33
N LEU A 262 20.45 10.19 6.34
CA LEU A 262 20.12 9.48 7.57
C LEU A 262 18.93 10.11 8.31
N GLU A 263 18.85 11.44 8.31
CA GLU A 263 17.73 12.17 8.89
C GLU A 263 16.42 11.86 8.14
N ALA A 264 16.45 11.83 6.80
CA ALA A 264 15.27 11.46 6.02
C ALA A 264 14.81 10.03 6.32
N LEU A 265 15.75 9.10 6.49
CA LEU A 265 15.46 7.71 6.86
C LEU A 265 14.87 7.59 8.26
N GLN A 266 15.36 8.37 9.23
CA GLN A 266 14.79 8.44 10.58
C GLN A 266 13.32 8.86 10.54
N LYS A 267 13.01 9.93 9.78
CA LYS A 267 11.64 10.43 9.61
C LYS A 267 10.72 9.41 8.93
N TYR A 268 11.21 8.78 7.86
CA TYR A 268 10.47 7.71 7.17
C TYR A 268 10.18 6.52 8.10
N THR A 269 11.19 6.04 8.84
CA THR A 269 11.05 4.91 9.77
C THR A 269 10.06 5.21 10.89
N ALA A 270 10.12 6.43 11.45
CA ALA A 270 9.16 6.87 12.46
C ALA A 270 7.73 6.91 11.91
N ALA A 271 7.55 7.32 10.65
CA ALA A 271 6.24 7.31 9.98
C ALA A 271 5.69 5.88 9.76
N LEU A 272 6.54 4.91 9.39
CA LEU A 272 6.12 3.51 9.24
C LEU A 272 5.54 2.94 10.53
N ARG A 273 6.17 3.25 11.67
CA ARG A 273 5.70 2.79 12.99
C ARG A 273 4.38 3.41 13.42
N LEU A 274 4.12 4.67 13.05
CA LEU A 274 2.81 5.27 13.31
C LEU A 274 1.71 4.53 12.54
N GLU A 275 1.97 4.14 11.30
CA GLU A 275 1.01 3.34 10.50
C GLU A 275 0.80 1.93 11.06
N GLU A 276 1.85 1.26 11.53
CA GLU A 276 1.74 -0.06 12.16
C GLU A 276 0.88 -0.05 13.44
N ASN A 277 0.72 1.12 14.07
CA ASN A 277 -0.09 1.32 15.27
C ASN A 277 -1.40 2.07 14.97
N ASP A 278 -1.92 2.01 13.73
CA ASP A 278 -3.17 2.66 13.29
C ASP A 278 -3.22 4.20 13.41
N ARG A 279 -2.09 4.85 13.74
CA ARG A 279 -1.92 6.32 13.83
C ARG A 279 -1.53 6.92 12.48
N VAL A 280 -2.24 6.50 11.43
CA VAL A 280 -1.94 6.77 10.01
C VAL A 280 -1.82 8.26 9.71
N GLU A 281 -2.68 9.08 10.30
CA GLU A 281 -2.75 10.52 10.04
C GLU A 281 -1.53 11.30 10.54
N GLU A 282 -0.92 10.83 11.63
CA GLU A 282 0.26 11.44 12.24
C GLU A 282 1.55 11.14 11.46
N ALA A 283 1.51 10.17 10.54
CA ALA A 283 2.63 9.84 9.66
C ALA A 283 2.87 10.89 8.57
N ILE A 284 1.86 11.70 8.21
CA ILE A 284 1.94 12.70 7.13
C ILE A 284 3.09 13.70 7.34
N PRO A 285 3.17 14.45 8.46
CA PRO A 285 4.24 15.44 8.65
C PRO A 285 5.64 14.83 8.63
N LEU A 286 5.83 13.63 9.20
CA LEU A 286 7.12 12.93 9.16
C LEU A 286 7.52 12.55 7.73
N LEU A 287 6.58 12.09 6.91
CA LEU A 287 6.85 11.77 5.51
C LEU A 287 7.14 13.03 4.69
N GLU A 288 6.50 14.16 5.00
CA GLU A 288 6.81 15.46 4.38
C GLU A 288 8.22 15.93 4.73
N GLU A 289 8.63 15.81 6.00
CA GLU A 289 10.00 16.11 6.42
C GLU A 289 11.01 15.20 5.72
N ALA A 290 10.72 13.89 5.60
CA ALA A 290 11.60 12.94 4.91
C ALA A 290 11.85 13.34 3.44
N VAL A 291 10.80 13.71 2.70
CA VAL A 291 10.94 14.11 1.29
C VAL A 291 11.47 15.54 1.11
N ALA A 292 11.37 16.39 2.14
CA ALA A 292 12.03 17.69 2.16
C ALA A 292 13.54 17.56 2.38
N LEU A 293 13.96 16.63 3.24
CA LEU A 293 15.36 16.29 3.49
C LEU A 293 16.00 15.56 2.29
N ASP A 294 15.25 14.68 1.62
CA ASP A 294 15.68 14.04 0.37
C ASP A 294 14.53 13.93 -0.64
N SER A 295 14.49 14.89 -1.57
CA SER A 295 13.50 14.91 -2.65
C SER A 295 13.58 13.70 -3.59
N GLY A 296 14.68 12.94 -3.59
CA GLY A 296 14.86 11.72 -4.38
C GLY A 296 14.32 10.46 -3.72
N PHE A 297 13.85 10.53 -2.46
CA PHE A 297 13.42 9.36 -1.68
C PHE A 297 12.07 8.81 -2.15
N ALA A 298 12.10 8.01 -3.23
CA ALA A 298 10.92 7.54 -3.94
C ALA A 298 9.92 6.76 -3.07
N MET A 299 10.41 5.96 -2.10
CA MET A 299 9.55 5.20 -1.20
C MET A 299 8.89 6.05 -0.12
N ALA A 300 9.54 7.13 0.33
CA ALA A 300 8.90 8.13 1.20
C ALA A 300 7.78 8.86 0.44
N TRP A 301 8.02 9.26 -0.82
CA TRP A 301 6.98 9.81 -1.69
C TRP A 301 5.80 8.85 -1.89
N ARG A 302 6.08 7.56 -2.17
CA ARG A 302 5.03 6.54 -2.35
C ARG A 302 4.20 6.40 -1.07
N LYS A 303 4.87 6.32 0.08
CA LYS A 303 4.21 6.16 1.38
C LYS A 303 3.38 7.40 1.73
N LEU A 304 3.90 8.60 1.48
CA LEU A 304 3.15 9.85 1.63
C LEU A 304 1.87 9.82 0.80
N ALA A 305 1.96 9.38 -0.46
CA ALA A 305 0.80 9.24 -1.33
C ALA A 305 -0.23 8.23 -0.79
N VAL A 306 0.22 7.09 -0.26
CA VAL A 306 -0.67 6.07 0.36
C VAL A 306 -1.39 6.64 1.57
N VAL A 307 -0.66 7.28 2.49
CA VAL A 307 -1.23 7.84 3.72
C VAL A 307 -2.22 8.95 3.42
N LEU A 308 -1.90 9.85 2.48
CA LEU A 308 -2.81 10.91 2.02
C LEU A 308 -4.11 10.34 1.43
N GLY A 309 -4.02 9.23 0.69
CA GLY A 309 -5.17 8.53 0.11
C GLY A 309 -6.04 7.86 1.14
N ASN A 310 -5.44 7.06 2.03
CA ASN A 310 -6.15 6.34 3.09
C ASN A 310 -6.90 7.27 4.07
N THR A 311 -6.36 8.48 4.29
CA THR A 311 -6.96 9.50 5.17
C THR A 311 -7.81 10.54 4.42
N GLN A 312 -7.91 10.43 3.09
CA GLN A 312 -8.66 11.36 2.21
C GLN A 312 -8.28 12.84 2.40
N ARG A 313 -7.01 13.12 2.69
CA ARG A 313 -6.55 14.46 3.11
C ARG A 313 -6.41 15.45 1.96
N SER A 314 -5.86 15.01 0.83
CA SER A 314 -5.75 15.81 -0.39
C SER A 314 -5.42 14.90 -1.58
N GLY A 315 -6.32 14.84 -2.55
CA GLY A 315 -6.10 14.20 -3.85
C GLY A 315 -5.01 14.90 -4.66
N THR A 316 -4.87 16.23 -4.52
CA THR A 316 -3.79 16.99 -5.17
C THR A 316 -2.41 16.55 -4.67
N ARG A 317 -2.22 16.54 -3.35
CA ARG A 317 -0.95 16.13 -2.72
C ARG A 317 -0.69 14.64 -2.94
N GLN A 318 -1.73 13.81 -2.90
CA GLN A 318 -1.63 12.38 -3.21
C GLN A 318 -1.13 12.14 -4.63
N ALA A 319 -1.72 12.81 -5.63
CA ALA A 319 -1.30 12.70 -7.02
C ALA A 319 0.13 13.19 -7.23
N ALA A 320 0.49 14.31 -6.63
CA ALA A 320 1.85 14.86 -6.69
C ALA A 320 2.87 13.88 -6.10
N ALA A 321 2.63 13.37 -4.89
CA ALA A 321 3.51 12.42 -4.23
C ALA A 321 3.63 11.09 -5.00
N ALA A 322 2.52 10.55 -5.51
CA ALA A 322 2.54 9.35 -6.37
C ALA A 322 3.35 9.57 -7.65
N THR A 323 3.24 10.76 -8.24
CA THR A 323 4.00 11.14 -9.44
C THR A 323 5.49 11.27 -9.14
N GLN A 324 5.89 11.82 -7.99
CA GLN A 324 7.31 11.89 -7.60
C GLN A 324 7.90 10.50 -7.35
N ALA A 325 7.16 9.63 -6.64
CA ALA A 325 7.58 8.24 -6.47
C ALA A 325 7.80 7.54 -7.81
N TYR A 326 6.88 7.74 -8.76
CA TYR A 326 6.99 7.19 -10.11
C TYR A 326 8.19 7.77 -10.88
N ARG A 327 8.47 9.07 -10.77
CA ARG A 327 9.63 9.70 -11.44
C ARG A 327 10.96 9.13 -10.96
N HIS A 328 11.08 8.80 -9.67
CA HIS A 328 12.30 8.25 -9.08
C HIS A 328 12.38 6.71 -9.12
N ARG A 329 11.39 6.03 -9.71
CA ARG A 329 11.25 4.55 -9.72
C ARG A 329 12.46 3.80 -10.29
N ASP A 330 13.22 4.41 -11.20
CA ASP A 330 14.34 3.73 -11.86
C ASP A 330 15.49 3.48 -10.88
N ARG A 331 15.54 4.23 -9.78
CA ARG A 331 16.52 4.03 -8.70
C ARG A 331 16.11 2.94 -7.69
N LEU A 332 14.85 2.50 -7.74
CA LEU A 332 14.32 1.47 -6.85
C LEU A 332 14.69 0.05 -7.30
N PRO A 333 14.86 -0.91 -6.38
CA PRO A 333 14.93 -2.33 -6.70
C PRO A 333 13.63 -2.80 -7.35
N ALA A 334 13.69 -3.97 -7.99
CA ALA A 334 12.58 -4.46 -8.81
C ALA A 334 11.24 -4.54 -8.06
N LEU A 335 11.27 -4.95 -6.78
CA LEU A 335 10.10 -5.06 -5.92
C LEU A 335 9.47 -3.69 -5.63
N GLU A 336 10.23 -2.75 -5.06
CA GLU A 336 9.77 -1.41 -4.70
C GLU A 336 9.40 -0.59 -5.94
N ARG A 337 10.12 -0.77 -7.04
CA ARG A 337 9.79 -0.20 -8.34
C ARG A 337 8.41 -0.66 -8.78
N GLY A 338 8.11 -1.95 -8.67
CA GLY A 338 6.79 -2.51 -8.96
C GLY A 338 5.69 -1.89 -8.08
N LEU A 339 5.96 -1.68 -6.79
CA LEU A 339 5.01 -1.02 -5.87
C LEU A 339 4.76 0.46 -6.24
N ALA A 340 5.79 1.21 -6.60
CA ALA A 340 5.66 2.61 -7.02
C ALA A 340 4.89 2.73 -8.36
N ILE A 341 5.21 1.87 -9.32
CA ILE A 341 4.52 1.77 -10.62
C ILE A 341 3.04 1.41 -10.42
N GLY A 342 2.78 0.37 -9.63
CA GLY A 342 1.42 -0.10 -9.38
C GLY A 342 0.54 0.98 -8.73
N TYR A 343 1.08 1.71 -7.74
CA TYR A 343 0.35 2.79 -7.09
C TYR A 343 0.08 3.98 -8.03
N TYR A 344 1.07 4.37 -8.85
CA TYR A 344 0.90 5.43 -9.84
C TYR A 344 -0.20 5.10 -10.85
N HIS A 345 -0.18 3.89 -11.42
CA HIS A 345 -1.21 3.49 -12.38
C HIS A 345 -2.58 3.34 -11.73
N HIS A 346 -2.64 3.02 -10.43
CA HIS A 346 -3.89 2.90 -9.70
C HIS A 346 -4.55 4.26 -9.50
N PHE A 347 -3.81 5.27 -9.04
CA PHE A 347 -4.41 6.56 -8.64
C PHE A 347 -4.30 7.66 -9.69
N VAL A 348 -3.22 7.70 -10.47
CA VAL A 348 -2.96 8.79 -11.43
C VAL A 348 -3.48 8.44 -12.82
N ASP A 349 -3.09 7.28 -13.36
CA ASP A 349 -3.53 6.86 -14.70
C ASP A 349 -4.94 6.25 -14.70
N GLY A 350 -5.36 5.68 -13.56
CA GLY A 350 -6.61 4.92 -13.48
C GLY A 350 -6.68 3.78 -14.49
N ASP A 351 -5.55 3.09 -14.73
CA ASP A 351 -5.43 1.98 -15.68
C ASP A 351 -5.33 0.64 -14.94
N PRO A 352 -6.44 -0.09 -14.76
CA PRO A 352 -6.41 -1.26 -13.91
C PRO A 352 -5.76 -2.47 -14.58
N ALA A 353 -5.41 -2.41 -15.88
CA ALA A 353 -4.61 -3.46 -16.52
C ALA A 353 -3.13 -3.30 -16.14
N LYS A 354 -2.61 -2.07 -16.17
CA LYS A 354 -1.25 -1.76 -15.72
C LYS A 354 -1.05 -2.01 -14.22
N VAL A 355 -2.07 -1.70 -13.41
CA VAL A 355 -2.06 -2.02 -11.96
C VAL A 355 -1.90 -3.52 -11.74
N ILE A 356 -2.70 -4.34 -12.42
CA ILE A 356 -2.64 -5.80 -12.31
C ILE A 356 -1.27 -6.32 -12.73
N ALA A 357 -0.72 -5.82 -13.85
CA ALA A 357 0.60 -6.23 -14.33
C ALA A 357 1.72 -5.89 -13.33
N ALA A 358 1.70 -4.67 -12.77
CA ALA A 358 2.71 -4.22 -11.81
C ALA A 358 2.71 -5.07 -10.52
N TYR A 359 1.55 -5.30 -9.91
CA TYR A 359 1.49 -6.09 -8.68
C TYR A 359 1.71 -7.59 -8.90
N ARG A 360 1.35 -8.14 -10.08
CA ARG A 360 1.75 -9.51 -10.44
C ARG A 360 3.27 -9.66 -10.57
N ALA A 361 3.96 -8.66 -11.12
CA ALA A 361 5.42 -8.67 -11.17
C ALA A 361 6.05 -8.63 -9.77
N VAL A 362 5.46 -7.88 -8.83
CA VAL A 362 5.88 -7.91 -7.42
C VAL A 362 5.68 -9.30 -6.82
N LEU A 363 4.50 -9.91 -7.00
CA LEU A 363 4.20 -11.25 -6.46
C LEU A 363 5.03 -12.37 -7.10
N ALA A 364 5.58 -12.16 -8.30
CA ALA A 364 6.53 -13.10 -8.90
C ALA A 364 7.91 -13.09 -8.21
N ILE A 365 8.27 -11.97 -7.56
CA ILE A 365 9.51 -11.82 -6.78
C ILE A 365 9.28 -12.24 -5.32
N ASP A 366 8.18 -11.78 -4.73
CA ASP A 366 7.77 -12.07 -3.36
C ASP A 366 6.28 -12.45 -3.32
N PRO A 367 5.96 -13.76 -3.35
CA PRO A 367 4.59 -14.26 -3.39
C PRO A 367 3.72 -13.87 -2.18
N ASP A 368 4.34 -13.49 -1.06
CA ASP A 368 3.66 -13.14 0.20
C ASP A 368 3.69 -11.63 0.49
N ASN A 369 4.07 -10.81 -0.50
CA ASN A 369 4.12 -9.37 -0.35
C ASN A 369 2.73 -8.79 -0.02
N LEU A 370 2.53 -8.37 1.24
CA LEU A 370 1.23 -7.92 1.77
C LEU A 370 0.62 -6.77 0.95
N VAL A 371 1.45 -5.80 0.54
CA VAL A 371 1.00 -4.62 -0.22
C VAL A 371 0.51 -5.04 -1.60
N ALA A 372 1.25 -5.90 -2.31
CA ALA A 372 0.85 -6.37 -3.64
C ALA A 372 -0.36 -7.30 -3.59
N LEU A 373 -0.46 -8.20 -2.60
CA LEU A 373 -1.63 -9.05 -2.38
C LEU A 373 -2.89 -8.20 -2.19
N ASN A 374 -2.84 -7.22 -1.29
CA ASN A 374 -3.96 -6.33 -1.02
C ASN A 374 -4.30 -5.45 -2.23
N ASN A 375 -3.33 -4.74 -2.80
CA ASN A 375 -3.60 -3.75 -3.82
C ASN A 375 -3.96 -4.37 -5.18
N LEU A 376 -3.59 -5.63 -5.43
CA LEU A 376 -4.06 -6.39 -6.59
C LEU A 376 -5.53 -6.82 -6.43
N SER A 377 -5.99 -7.06 -5.20
CA SER A 377 -7.39 -7.47 -4.96
C SER A 377 -8.40 -6.39 -5.35
N ILE A 378 -8.04 -5.10 -5.21
CA ILE A 378 -8.91 -3.95 -5.49
C ILE A 378 -9.37 -3.90 -6.97
N PRO A 379 -8.49 -3.83 -7.98
CA PRO A 379 -8.91 -3.80 -9.38
C PRO A 379 -9.53 -5.13 -9.86
N LEU A 380 -9.36 -6.23 -9.11
CA LEU A 380 -10.06 -7.49 -9.36
C LEU A 380 -11.50 -7.43 -8.84
N MET A 381 -11.71 -6.88 -7.65
CA MET A 381 -13.03 -6.60 -7.07
C MET A 381 -13.83 -5.65 -7.97
N ASP A 382 -13.22 -4.56 -8.46
CA ASP A 382 -13.84 -3.62 -9.39
C ASP A 382 -14.29 -4.27 -10.71
N ARG A 383 -13.63 -5.36 -11.11
CA ARG A 383 -13.98 -6.14 -12.30
C ARG A 383 -14.82 -7.38 -11.98
N ARG A 384 -15.38 -7.45 -10.77
CA ARG A 384 -16.25 -8.54 -10.31
C ARG A 384 -15.57 -9.91 -10.29
N ARG A 385 -14.24 -9.96 -10.26
CA ARG A 385 -13.43 -11.18 -10.09
C ARG A 385 -13.29 -11.48 -8.59
N TYR A 386 -14.43 -11.61 -7.91
CA TYR A 386 -14.49 -11.63 -6.44
C TYR A 386 -13.74 -12.80 -5.81
N VAL A 387 -13.83 -14.00 -6.40
CA VAL A 387 -13.12 -15.20 -5.91
C VAL A 387 -11.59 -15.00 -5.89
N GLU A 388 -11.03 -14.42 -6.96
CA GLU A 388 -9.59 -14.15 -7.03
C GLU A 388 -9.18 -13.00 -6.10
N ALA A 389 -10.02 -11.97 -6.00
CA ALA A 389 -9.82 -10.87 -5.06
C ALA A 389 -9.81 -11.37 -3.61
N GLU A 390 -10.77 -12.20 -3.22
CA GLU A 390 -10.86 -12.82 -1.89
C GLU A 390 -9.63 -13.70 -1.62
N SER A 391 -9.21 -14.53 -2.58
CA SER A 391 -8.04 -15.39 -2.41
C SER A 391 -6.78 -14.59 -2.09
N LEU A 392 -6.60 -13.41 -2.70
CA LEU A 392 -5.44 -12.54 -2.46
C LEU A 392 -5.61 -11.74 -1.16
N ALA A 393 -6.76 -11.11 -0.95
CA ALA A 393 -7.04 -10.30 0.24
C ALA A 393 -6.99 -11.15 1.52
N SER A 394 -7.57 -12.36 1.50
CA SER A 394 -7.54 -13.29 2.63
C SER A 394 -6.13 -13.78 2.96
N ARG A 395 -5.23 -13.89 1.96
CA ARG A 395 -3.81 -14.17 2.22
C ARG A 395 -3.17 -12.97 2.92
N ALA A 396 -3.42 -11.75 2.43
CA ALA A 396 -2.92 -10.53 3.07
C ALA A 396 -3.43 -10.38 4.52
N SER A 397 -4.71 -10.65 4.80
CA SER A 397 -5.29 -10.51 6.14
C SER A 397 -4.92 -11.66 7.10
N ARG A 398 -4.46 -12.81 6.58
CA ARG A 398 -3.86 -13.88 7.40
C ARG A 398 -2.42 -13.59 7.77
N LEU A 399 -1.67 -12.97 6.87
CA LEU A 399 -0.24 -12.71 7.03
C LEU A 399 0.03 -11.35 7.70
N GLY A 400 -0.88 -10.39 7.57
CA GLY A 400 -0.74 -9.03 8.09
C GLY A 400 -1.99 -8.53 8.81
N ARG A 401 -1.82 -7.42 9.55
CA ARG A 401 -2.86 -6.86 10.44
C ARG A 401 -3.42 -5.51 10.04
N GLY A 402 -3.03 -4.97 8.88
CA GLY A 402 -3.56 -3.70 8.40
C GLY A 402 -5.08 -3.76 8.19
N THR A 403 -5.81 -2.78 8.72
CA THR A 403 -7.27 -2.66 8.61
C THR A 403 -7.77 -2.83 7.17
N SER A 404 -7.04 -2.28 6.20
CA SER A 404 -7.38 -2.37 4.77
C SER A 404 -7.38 -3.82 4.25
N PHE A 405 -6.54 -4.71 4.78
CA PHE A 405 -6.49 -6.11 4.36
C PHE A 405 -7.77 -6.85 4.76
N PHE A 406 -8.25 -6.59 5.98
CA PHE A 406 -9.51 -7.14 6.48
C PHE A 406 -10.71 -6.54 5.75
N LEU A 407 -10.74 -5.21 5.58
CA LEU A 407 -11.83 -4.54 4.87
C LEU A 407 -11.98 -5.05 3.42
N ASN A 408 -10.88 -5.22 2.69
CA ASN A 408 -10.92 -5.72 1.31
C ASN A 408 -11.33 -7.21 1.25
N THR A 409 -10.92 -8.01 2.24
CA THR A 409 -11.39 -9.40 2.39
C THR A 409 -12.89 -9.46 2.64
N ILE A 410 -13.38 -8.68 3.61
CA ILE A 410 -14.80 -8.56 3.94
C ILE A 410 -15.59 -8.09 2.70
N SER A 411 -15.08 -7.10 1.97
CA SER A 411 -15.74 -6.58 0.77
C SER A 411 -15.87 -7.65 -0.32
N ALA A 412 -14.82 -8.44 -0.57
CA ALA A 412 -14.86 -9.55 -1.51
C ALA A 412 -15.82 -10.68 -1.07
N GLN A 413 -15.88 -10.97 0.24
CA GLN A 413 -16.79 -11.98 0.80
C GLN A 413 -18.25 -11.54 0.73
N VAL A 414 -18.55 -10.30 1.12
CA VAL A 414 -19.90 -9.73 1.03
C VAL A 414 -20.38 -9.65 -0.42
N ALA A 415 -19.52 -9.28 -1.37
CA ALA A 415 -19.85 -9.26 -2.79
C ALA A 415 -20.23 -10.65 -3.35
N GLN A 416 -19.81 -11.73 -2.69
CA GLN A 416 -20.16 -13.12 -3.00
C GLN A 416 -21.35 -13.65 -2.18
N GLY A 417 -21.91 -12.85 -1.25
CA GLY A 417 -22.97 -13.28 -0.33
C GLY A 417 -22.48 -14.12 0.85
N GLN A 418 -21.16 -14.23 1.07
CA GLN A 418 -20.52 -14.98 2.15
C GLN A 418 -20.56 -14.20 3.47
N LEU A 419 -21.76 -13.97 4.01
CA LEU A 419 -21.96 -13.09 5.16
C LEU A 419 -21.48 -13.69 6.50
N VAL A 420 -21.33 -15.01 6.57
CA VAL A 420 -20.81 -15.69 7.77
C VAL A 420 -19.29 -15.50 7.82
N GLU A 421 -18.61 -15.82 6.73
CA GLU A 421 -17.17 -15.69 6.55
C GLU A 421 -16.71 -14.24 6.68
N ALA A 422 -17.49 -13.29 6.13
CA ALA A 422 -17.25 -11.86 6.28
C ALA A 422 -17.26 -11.43 7.77
N GLN A 423 -18.20 -11.96 8.56
CA GLN A 423 -18.25 -11.67 9.99
C GLN A 423 -17.10 -12.32 10.74
N GLU A 424 -16.74 -13.57 10.43
CA GLU A 424 -15.57 -14.22 11.03
C GLU A 424 -14.29 -13.42 10.74
N THR A 425 -14.17 -12.84 9.54
CA THR A 425 -13.07 -11.92 9.21
C THR A 425 -13.10 -10.65 10.05
N ALA A 426 -14.27 -10.02 10.24
CA ALA A 426 -14.42 -8.86 11.11
C ALA A 426 -14.07 -9.19 12.58
N ASP A 427 -14.52 -10.35 13.08
CA ASP A 427 -14.26 -10.82 14.44
C ASP A 427 -12.77 -11.10 14.68
N ARG A 428 -12.08 -11.68 13.70
CA ARG A 428 -10.61 -11.85 13.73
C ARG A 428 -9.88 -10.52 13.81
N TYR A 429 -10.32 -9.51 13.04
CA TYR A 429 -9.74 -8.18 13.14
C TYR A 429 -9.92 -7.62 14.55
N SER A 430 -11.15 -7.64 15.07
CA SER A 430 -11.47 -7.14 16.42
C SER A 430 -10.67 -7.85 17.52
N ALA A 431 -10.47 -9.16 17.41
CA ALA A 431 -9.63 -9.93 18.33
C ALA A 431 -8.15 -9.55 18.24
N SER A 432 -7.68 -9.16 17.05
CA SER A 432 -6.28 -8.77 16.81
C SER A 432 -5.97 -7.32 17.19
N ALA A 433 -6.99 -6.45 17.26
CA ALA A 433 -6.92 -5.04 17.61
C ALA A 433 -8.04 -4.62 18.60
N PRO A 434 -8.00 -5.09 19.86
CA PRO A 434 -9.00 -4.73 20.87
C PRO A 434 -8.97 -3.23 21.17
N GLY A 435 -10.13 -2.56 21.13
CA GLY A 435 -10.26 -1.12 21.41
C GLY A 435 -9.80 -0.19 20.28
N SER A 436 -9.48 -0.72 19.09
CA SER A 436 -9.23 0.10 17.91
C SER A 436 -10.55 0.61 17.34
N PRO A 437 -10.76 1.93 17.12
CA PRO A 437 -12.01 2.47 16.57
C PRO A 437 -12.38 1.90 15.17
N TYR A 438 -11.40 1.34 14.47
CA TYR A 438 -11.62 0.62 13.22
C TYR A 438 -12.34 -0.72 13.42
N SER A 439 -12.19 -1.36 14.59
CA SER A 439 -12.90 -2.59 14.97
C SER A 439 -14.39 -2.30 15.07
N GLU A 440 -14.79 -1.26 15.81
CA GLU A 440 -16.19 -0.84 15.86
C GLU A 440 -16.69 -0.39 14.49
N GLY A 441 -15.85 0.26 13.69
CA GLY A 441 -16.15 0.62 12.31
C GLY A 441 -16.51 -0.59 11.43
N LEU A 442 -15.69 -1.64 11.43
CA LEU A 442 -15.92 -2.87 10.66
C LEU A 442 -17.13 -3.64 11.17
N GLN A 443 -17.30 -3.75 12.50
CA GLN A 443 -18.44 -4.41 13.11
C GLN A 443 -19.75 -3.68 12.78
N SER A 444 -19.73 -2.34 12.75
CA SER A 444 -20.86 -1.54 12.29
C SER A 444 -21.21 -1.85 10.83
N LEU A 445 -20.22 -1.93 9.93
CA LEU A 445 -20.46 -2.27 8.53
C LEU A 445 -21.12 -3.64 8.38
N MET A 446 -20.63 -4.65 9.10
CA MET A 446 -21.23 -5.99 9.07
C MET A 446 -22.67 -6.00 9.61
N ALA A 447 -22.92 -5.27 10.70
CA ALA A 447 -24.26 -5.12 11.25
C ALA A 447 -25.21 -4.43 10.25
N ARG A 448 -24.75 -3.40 9.52
CA ARG A 448 -25.53 -2.75 8.45
C ARG A 448 -25.82 -3.67 7.29
N VAL A 449 -24.82 -4.42 6.81
CA VAL A 449 -24.99 -5.43 5.75
C VAL A 449 -26.05 -6.48 6.14
N ARG A 450 -26.10 -6.86 7.44
CA ARG A 450 -27.11 -7.78 8.00
C ARG A 450 -28.42 -7.10 8.41
N ARG A 451 -28.53 -5.77 8.22
CA ARG A 451 -29.65 -4.91 8.61
C ARG A 451 -29.95 -4.87 10.12
N ASP A 452 -28.98 -5.20 10.96
CA ASP A 452 -29.02 -4.98 12.40
C ASP A 452 -28.60 -3.53 12.72
N LEU A 453 -29.51 -2.60 12.42
CA LEU A 453 -29.29 -1.16 12.65
C LEU A 453 -29.02 -0.82 14.13
N PRO A 454 -29.70 -1.42 15.13
CA PRO A 454 -29.39 -1.16 16.54
C PRO A 454 -27.94 -1.51 16.92
N THR A 455 -27.42 -2.65 16.47
CA THR A 455 -26.01 -3.00 16.71
C THR A 455 -25.07 -2.05 15.97
N ALA A 456 -25.36 -1.73 14.70
CA ALA A 456 -24.56 -0.80 13.92
C ALA A 456 -24.46 0.59 14.56
N GLU A 457 -25.57 1.10 15.10
CA GLU A 457 -25.63 2.39 15.79
C GLU A 457 -24.79 2.38 17.07
N ARG A 458 -24.91 1.33 17.89
CA ARG A 458 -24.10 1.16 19.10
C ARG A 458 -22.60 1.18 18.79
N MET A 459 -22.17 0.43 17.79
CA MET A 459 -20.76 0.38 17.35
C MET A 459 -20.28 1.76 16.89
N LEU A 460 -21.05 2.49 16.07
CA LEU A 460 -20.64 3.83 15.61
C LEU A 460 -20.60 4.86 16.74
N ARG A 461 -21.48 4.76 17.74
CA ARG A 461 -21.41 5.61 18.94
C ARG A 461 -20.13 5.34 19.72
N GLN A 462 -19.77 4.07 19.92
CA GLN A 462 -18.50 3.68 20.55
C GLN A 462 -17.28 4.16 19.76
N ALA A 463 -17.28 4.00 18.43
CA ALA A 463 -16.22 4.51 17.56
C ALA A 463 -16.06 6.05 17.68
N ARG A 464 -17.17 6.78 17.83
CA ARG A 464 -17.16 8.24 17.99
C ARG A 464 -16.73 8.69 19.38
N GLU A 465 -17.03 7.90 20.42
CA GLU A 465 -16.76 8.22 21.83
C GLU A 465 -15.35 7.90 22.28
N HIS A 466 -14.58 7.12 21.51
CA HIS A 466 -13.14 6.92 21.76
C HIS A 466 -12.42 8.28 21.81
N GLN A 467 -12.07 8.71 23.02
CA GLN A 467 -11.42 9.99 23.28
C GLN A 467 -9.95 9.92 22.85
N GLY A 468 -9.55 10.78 21.89
CA GLY A 468 -8.15 11.00 21.52
C GLY A 468 -7.80 10.96 20.03
N GLU A 469 -8.68 10.51 19.12
CA GLU A 469 -8.21 10.12 17.77
C GLU A 469 -8.97 10.72 16.56
N SER A 470 -8.24 10.65 15.44
CA SER A 470 -8.43 11.12 14.05
C SER A 470 -9.76 11.80 13.68
N ARG A 471 -9.63 12.95 12.99
CA ARG A 471 -10.75 13.65 12.35
C ARG A 471 -11.55 12.72 11.41
N PHE A 472 -10.86 11.83 10.71
CA PHE A 472 -11.47 10.90 9.76
C PHE A 472 -12.44 9.95 10.45
N VAL A 473 -12.05 9.33 11.57
CA VAL A 473 -12.88 8.39 12.33
C VAL A 473 -14.15 9.08 12.84
N ARG A 474 -14.02 10.28 13.41
CA ARG A 474 -15.17 11.06 13.90
C ARG A 474 -16.17 11.41 12.79
N ALA A 475 -15.66 11.85 11.64
CA ALA A 475 -16.48 12.17 10.47
C ALA A 475 -17.15 10.92 9.89
N PHE A 476 -16.42 9.80 9.80
CA PHE A 476 -16.96 8.52 9.37
C PHE A 476 -18.09 8.04 10.29
N ALA A 477 -17.85 8.00 11.60
CA ALA A 477 -18.84 7.55 12.58
C ALA A 477 -20.10 8.44 12.57
N THR A 478 -19.93 9.76 12.50
CA THR A 478 -21.05 10.70 12.48
C THR A 478 -21.90 10.59 11.21
N ARG A 479 -21.27 10.41 10.04
CA ARG A 479 -21.99 10.16 8.79
C ARG A 479 -22.72 8.81 8.81
N GLY A 480 -22.09 7.77 9.36
CA GLY A 480 -22.74 6.47 9.55
C GLY A 480 -23.99 6.56 10.42
N LEU A 481 -23.92 7.28 11.55
CA LEU A 481 -25.08 7.51 12.43
C LEU A 481 -26.18 8.32 11.74
N ALA A 482 -25.81 9.35 10.97
CA ALA A 482 -26.77 10.14 10.20
C ALA A 482 -27.47 9.27 9.13
N GLY A 483 -26.72 8.40 8.45
CA GLY A 483 -27.26 7.47 7.47
C GLY A 483 -28.19 6.40 8.07
N ILE A 484 -27.91 5.91 9.28
CA ILE A 484 -28.83 5.00 10.00
C ILE A 484 -30.11 5.75 10.40
N ALA A 485 -29.99 6.98 10.90
CA ALA A 485 -31.13 7.81 11.25
C ALA A 485 -32.01 8.10 10.00
N GLU A 486 -31.40 8.44 8.85
CA GLU A 486 -32.11 8.61 7.57
C GLU A 486 -32.86 7.32 7.18
N GLN A 487 -32.20 6.15 7.28
CA GLN A 487 -32.80 4.85 6.95
C GLN A 487 -34.04 4.54 7.78
N GLN A 488 -34.02 4.91 9.07
CA GLN A 488 -35.13 4.75 10.01
C GLN A 488 -36.21 5.85 9.89
N GLY A 489 -36.02 6.82 8.98
CA GLY A 489 -36.93 7.96 8.81
C GLY A 489 -36.81 9.02 9.92
N LYS A 490 -35.72 9.02 10.70
CA LYS A 490 -35.41 10.03 11.73
C LYS A 490 -34.60 11.18 11.13
N ILE A 491 -35.21 11.90 10.19
CA ILE A 491 -34.57 12.95 9.38
C ILE A 491 -34.08 14.12 10.26
N ALA A 492 -34.82 14.48 11.30
CA ALA A 492 -34.43 15.50 12.26
C ALA A 492 -33.13 15.14 13.00
N GLU A 493 -32.96 13.86 13.38
CA GLU A 493 -31.71 13.39 14.00
C GLU A 493 -30.55 13.37 13.00
N ALA A 494 -30.77 12.87 11.78
CA ALA A 494 -29.77 12.88 10.72
C ALA A 494 -29.27 14.30 10.42
N ARG A 495 -30.20 15.25 10.28
CA ARG A 495 -29.90 16.68 10.08
C ARG A 495 -29.10 17.28 11.24
N ARG A 496 -29.46 16.97 12.48
CA ARG A 496 -28.75 17.44 13.67
C ARG A 496 -27.30 16.93 13.70
N LEU A 497 -27.09 15.66 13.37
CA LEU A 497 -25.76 15.04 13.29
C LEU A 497 -24.88 15.70 12.23
N LEU A 498 -25.41 15.91 11.01
CA LEU A 498 -24.66 16.55 9.92
C LEU A 498 -24.36 18.03 10.21
N ARG A 499 -25.30 18.78 10.80
CA ARG A 499 -25.04 20.17 11.22
C ARG A 499 -23.98 20.26 12.31
N GLY A 500 -24.00 19.34 13.29
CA GLY A 500 -22.95 19.26 14.30
C GLY A 500 -21.57 18.99 13.69
N LEU A 501 -21.49 18.08 12.72
CA LEU A 501 -20.26 17.82 11.97
C LEU A 501 -19.80 19.05 11.17
N LEU A 502 -20.70 19.78 10.52
CA LEU A 502 -20.36 21.04 9.84
C LEU A 502 -19.75 22.07 10.79
N SER A 503 -20.36 22.29 11.96
CA SER A 503 -19.82 23.22 12.96
C SER A 503 -18.43 22.82 13.43
N GLN A 504 -18.19 21.52 13.63
CA GLN A 504 -16.86 21.02 13.99
C GLN A 504 -15.85 21.25 12.86
N LEU A 505 -16.17 20.86 11.63
CA LEU A 505 -15.29 21.02 10.47
C LEU A 505 -14.96 22.49 10.18
N ASP A 506 -15.91 23.41 10.42
CA ASP A 506 -15.67 24.85 10.33
C ASP A 506 -14.66 25.33 11.38
N SER A 507 -14.79 24.86 12.64
CA SER A 507 -13.83 25.18 13.70
C SER A 507 -12.42 24.66 13.42
N GLU A 508 -12.33 23.50 12.75
CA GLU A 508 -11.08 22.86 12.30
C GLU A 508 -10.56 23.45 10.97
N LYS A 509 -11.30 24.39 10.36
CA LYS A 509 -11.02 24.98 9.03
C LYS A 509 -10.85 23.92 7.92
N ALA A 510 -11.57 22.81 8.01
CA ALA A 510 -11.51 21.69 7.08
C ALA A 510 -12.42 21.95 5.85
N ALA A 511 -12.05 22.94 5.03
CA ALA A 511 -12.88 23.46 3.93
C ALA A 511 -13.43 22.38 2.98
N ARG A 512 -12.58 21.45 2.51
CA ARG A 512 -13.01 20.36 1.61
C ARG A 512 -14.08 19.47 2.23
N ASP A 513 -13.84 19.01 3.46
CA ASP A 513 -14.76 18.13 4.17
C ASP A 513 -16.07 18.86 4.54
N TYR A 514 -15.97 20.16 4.88
CA TYR A 514 -17.12 21.01 5.14
C TYR A 514 -18.04 21.12 3.91
N LEU A 515 -17.48 21.40 2.73
CA LEU A 515 -18.24 21.50 1.49
C LEU A 515 -18.92 20.17 1.12
N ASP A 516 -18.25 19.03 1.32
CA ASP A 516 -18.81 17.70 1.04
C ASP A 516 -19.97 17.34 1.99
N VAL A 517 -19.83 17.64 3.28
CA VAL A 517 -20.92 17.44 4.27
C VAL A 517 -22.08 18.41 4.01
N ALA A 518 -21.80 19.64 3.58
CA ALA A 518 -22.84 20.61 3.23
C ALA A 518 -23.65 20.16 2.02
N ALA A 519 -23.00 19.61 1.00
CA ALA A 519 -23.66 18.96 -0.13
C ALA A 519 -24.55 17.79 0.34
N SER A 520 -24.05 16.93 1.22
CA SER A 520 -24.81 15.81 1.80
C SER A 520 -26.06 16.28 2.56
N LEU A 521 -25.96 17.38 3.31
CA LEU A 521 -27.10 17.97 4.02
C LEU A 521 -28.17 18.51 3.06
N VAL A 522 -27.75 19.19 1.98
CA VAL A 522 -28.68 19.68 0.94
C VAL A 522 -29.37 18.53 0.24
N ILE A 523 -28.64 17.45 -0.06
CA ILE A 523 -29.19 16.24 -0.68
C ILE A 523 -30.25 15.62 0.25
N LEU A 524 -29.98 15.51 1.55
CA LEU A 524 -30.95 15.04 2.55
C LEU A 524 -32.20 15.93 2.58
N ASP A 525 -32.03 17.26 2.65
CA ASP A 525 -33.15 18.21 2.72
C ASP A 525 -33.96 18.25 1.41
N ALA A 526 -33.33 18.08 0.25
CA ALA A 526 -34.02 18.01 -1.04
C ALA A 526 -34.89 16.75 -1.20
N ARG A 527 -34.54 15.64 -0.51
CA ARG A 527 -35.31 14.39 -0.54
C ARG A 527 -36.55 14.44 0.35
N TYR A 528 -36.42 14.97 1.57
CA TYR A 528 -37.45 14.84 2.62
C TYR A 528 -38.08 16.16 3.09
N GLY A 529 -37.41 17.30 2.87
CA GLY A 529 -37.84 18.58 3.41
C GLY A 529 -38.73 19.39 2.47
N SER A 530 -39.57 20.24 3.07
CA SER A 530 -40.33 21.30 2.38
C SER A 530 -39.47 22.49 1.94
N ASP A 531 -38.20 22.54 2.36
CA ASP A 531 -37.31 23.70 2.21
C ASP A 531 -36.39 23.63 0.98
N ARG A 532 -36.82 22.94 -0.09
CA ARG A 532 -36.14 22.91 -1.40
C ARG A 532 -35.82 24.31 -1.92
N ALA A 533 -36.67 25.29 -1.59
CA ALA A 533 -36.47 26.69 -1.95
C ALA A 533 -35.28 27.35 -1.24
N ALA A 534 -34.91 26.92 -0.03
CA ALA A 534 -33.77 27.47 0.71
C ALA A 534 -32.42 26.83 0.33
N ALA A 535 -32.43 25.63 -0.25
CA ALA A 535 -31.21 24.87 -0.60
C ALA A 535 -30.21 25.67 -1.47
N PRO A 536 -30.62 26.39 -2.53
CA PRO A 536 -29.69 27.21 -3.32
C PRO A 536 -29.04 28.34 -2.49
N GLY A 537 -29.80 28.97 -1.59
CA GLY A 537 -29.29 30.03 -0.71
C GLY A 537 -28.27 29.49 0.30
N PHE A 538 -28.52 28.30 0.87
CA PHE A 538 -27.56 27.63 1.75
C PHE A 538 -26.27 27.25 1.01
N LEU A 539 -26.37 26.67 -0.20
CA LEU A 539 -25.18 26.35 -1.02
C LEU A 539 -24.38 27.61 -1.36
N ALA A 540 -25.04 28.73 -1.69
CA ALA A 540 -24.37 30.00 -1.94
C ALA A 540 -23.65 30.54 -0.69
N ALA A 541 -24.28 30.45 0.48
CA ALA A 541 -23.65 30.85 1.74
C ALA A 541 -22.43 29.98 2.08
N VAL A 542 -22.54 28.66 1.89
CA VAL A 542 -21.46 27.68 2.08
C VAL A 542 -20.27 27.98 1.15
N LEU A 543 -20.53 28.27 -0.13
CA LEU A 543 -19.50 28.66 -1.10
C LEU A 543 -18.94 30.06 -0.86
N THR A 544 -19.66 30.94 -0.15
CA THR A 544 -19.13 32.23 0.31
C THR A 544 -18.19 32.04 1.50
N ARG A 545 -18.55 31.13 2.42
CA ARG A 545 -17.73 30.77 3.59
C ARG A 545 -16.43 30.08 3.18
N TYR A 546 -16.49 29.11 2.28
CA TYR A 546 -15.35 28.42 1.69
C TYR A 546 -15.44 28.43 0.15
N PRO A 547 -14.88 29.47 -0.51
CA PRO A 547 -14.85 29.54 -1.96
C PRO A 547 -14.14 28.35 -2.58
N LEU A 548 -14.68 27.75 -3.66
CA LEU A 548 -14.00 26.65 -4.35
C LEU A 548 -12.58 27.03 -4.81
N ALA A 549 -12.37 28.29 -5.14
CA ALA A 549 -11.06 28.82 -5.52
C ALA A 549 -10.03 28.77 -4.38
N SER A 550 -10.44 28.63 -3.11
CA SER A 550 -9.51 28.43 -1.98
C SER A 550 -9.02 26.99 -1.87
N LEU A 551 -9.57 26.07 -2.68
CA LEU A 551 -9.15 24.69 -2.77
C LEU A 551 -8.37 24.45 -4.06
N GLU A 552 -7.35 23.60 -3.94
CA GLU A 552 -6.66 23.07 -5.09
C GLU A 552 -7.63 22.32 -6.01
N PRO A 553 -7.45 22.38 -7.33
CA PRO A 553 -8.47 21.93 -8.25
C PRO A 553 -8.88 20.46 -8.08
N LEU A 554 -7.95 19.55 -7.75
CA LEU A 554 -8.28 18.13 -7.53
C LEU A 554 -8.97 17.86 -6.19
N ASP A 555 -8.94 18.81 -5.26
CA ASP A 555 -9.54 18.68 -3.92
C ASP A 555 -10.96 19.24 -3.84
N ARG A 556 -11.43 19.91 -4.90
CA ARG A 556 -12.78 20.46 -4.97
C ARG A 556 -13.82 19.34 -5.05
N PRO A 557 -14.88 19.35 -4.21
CA PRO A 557 -15.93 18.33 -4.21
C PRO A 557 -16.95 18.55 -5.34
N TYR A 558 -16.47 18.61 -6.59
CA TYR A 558 -17.28 18.94 -7.77
C TYR A 558 -18.53 18.08 -7.91
N LEU A 559 -18.38 16.77 -7.81
CA LEU A 559 -19.44 15.81 -8.08
C LEU A 559 -20.53 15.86 -6.99
N SER A 560 -20.14 15.87 -5.71
CA SER A 560 -21.08 16.02 -4.59
C SER A 560 -21.86 17.33 -4.67
N LEU A 561 -21.18 18.44 -5.00
CA LEU A 561 -21.83 19.74 -5.19
C LEU A 561 -22.71 19.77 -6.43
N ALA A 562 -22.29 19.17 -7.54
CA ALA A 562 -23.12 19.09 -8.76
C ALA A 562 -24.43 18.33 -8.48
N SER A 563 -24.36 17.18 -7.81
CA SER A 563 -25.53 16.44 -7.36
C SER A 563 -26.43 17.27 -6.43
N ALA A 564 -25.84 17.99 -5.45
CA ALA A 564 -26.60 18.85 -4.54
C ALA A 564 -27.31 20.00 -5.27
N PHE A 565 -26.64 20.68 -6.20
CA PHE A 565 -27.26 21.72 -7.03
C PHE A 565 -28.36 21.15 -7.93
N ALA A 566 -28.14 20.00 -8.57
CA ALA A 566 -29.13 19.35 -9.41
C ALA A 566 -30.42 19.02 -8.62
N LEU A 567 -30.28 18.39 -7.44
CA LEU A 567 -31.40 18.04 -6.55
C LEU A 567 -32.10 19.26 -5.94
N ALA A 568 -31.39 20.39 -5.83
CA ALA A 568 -31.94 21.69 -5.44
C ALA A 568 -32.59 22.45 -6.62
N GLY A 569 -32.70 21.85 -7.81
CA GLY A 569 -33.33 22.45 -9.00
C GLY A 569 -32.45 23.47 -9.72
N LYS A 570 -31.13 23.43 -9.50
CA LYS A 570 -30.11 24.33 -10.08
C LYS A 570 -29.23 23.58 -11.08
N ALA A 571 -29.87 23.07 -12.14
CA ALA A 571 -29.22 22.24 -13.16
C ALA A 571 -28.08 22.98 -13.89
N ASP A 572 -28.19 24.29 -14.10
CA ASP A 572 -27.14 25.07 -14.77
C ASP A 572 -25.86 25.17 -13.93
N GLU A 573 -25.99 25.42 -12.63
CA GLU A 573 -24.85 25.40 -11.70
C GLU A 573 -24.25 24.00 -11.58
N ALA A 574 -25.08 22.95 -11.57
CA ALA A 574 -24.61 21.57 -11.56
C ALA A 574 -23.81 21.22 -12.83
N LYS A 575 -24.32 21.57 -14.02
CA LYS A 575 -23.60 21.42 -15.31
C LYS A 575 -22.30 22.20 -15.34
N ARG A 576 -22.28 23.43 -14.79
CA ARG A 576 -21.06 24.24 -14.71
C ARG A 576 -19.97 23.54 -13.90
N LEU A 577 -20.31 23.03 -12.71
CA LEU A 577 -19.37 22.29 -11.85
C LEU A 577 -18.91 20.98 -12.51
N TYR A 578 -19.82 20.27 -13.18
CA TYR A 578 -19.48 19.04 -13.89
C TYR A 578 -18.50 19.29 -15.04
N ARG A 579 -18.74 20.33 -15.86
CA ARG A 579 -17.83 20.72 -16.94
C ARG A 579 -16.47 21.18 -16.41
N GLU A 580 -16.45 21.89 -15.28
CA GLU A 580 -15.20 22.27 -14.62
C GLU A 580 -14.42 21.02 -14.18
N PHE A 581 -15.10 20.05 -13.56
CA PHE A 581 -14.50 18.75 -13.22
C PHE A 581 -13.91 18.06 -14.46
N GLU A 582 -14.64 18.01 -15.57
CA GLU A 582 -14.15 17.38 -16.80
C GLU A 582 -12.94 18.09 -17.42
N ALA A 583 -12.90 19.41 -17.33
CA ALA A 583 -11.82 20.23 -17.88
C ALA A 583 -10.56 20.21 -17.01
N VAL A 584 -10.72 20.18 -15.69
CA VAL A 584 -9.64 20.34 -14.71
C VAL A 584 -9.04 19.00 -14.30
N VAL A 585 -9.88 17.98 -14.07
CA VAL A 585 -9.41 16.69 -13.53
C VAL A 585 -8.87 15.82 -14.66
N PRO A 586 -7.61 15.33 -14.56
CA PRO A 586 -7.03 14.45 -15.58
C PRO A 586 -7.88 13.21 -15.83
N GLU A 587 -7.92 12.75 -17.09
CA GLU A 587 -8.78 11.63 -17.51
C GLU A 587 -8.60 10.38 -16.65
N GLY A 588 -7.36 10.01 -16.33
CA GLY A 588 -7.06 8.84 -15.49
C GLY A 588 -7.72 8.91 -14.12
N MET A 589 -7.66 10.08 -13.47
CA MET A 589 -8.32 10.32 -12.20
C MET A 589 -9.85 10.41 -12.35
N ARG A 590 -10.37 10.98 -13.43
CA ARG A 590 -11.82 11.02 -13.70
C ARG A 590 -12.41 9.62 -13.79
N ARG A 591 -11.69 8.67 -14.40
CA ARG A 591 -12.13 7.26 -14.49
C ARG A 591 -12.32 6.62 -13.12
N LEU A 592 -11.51 7.00 -12.13
CA LEU A 592 -11.62 6.50 -10.75
C LEU A 592 -12.81 7.08 -9.98
N ARG A 593 -13.35 8.22 -10.42
CA ARG A 593 -14.50 8.88 -9.80
C ARG A 593 -15.80 8.37 -10.41
N ARG A 594 -16.27 7.21 -9.96
CA ARG A 594 -17.49 6.57 -10.48
C ARG A 594 -18.74 7.38 -10.18
N GLU A 595 -18.71 8.21 -9.14
CA GLU A 595 -19.79 9.15 -8.79
C GLU A 595 -20.05 10.19 -9.88
N ARG A 596 -19.16 10.31 -10.89
CA ARG A 596 -19.41 11.16 -12.07
C ARG A 596 -20.64 10.73 -12.84
N HIS A 597 -20.98 9.44 -12.78
CA HIS A 597 -22.18 8.91 -13.42
C HIS A 597 -23.43 9.28 -12.63
N ALA A 598 -23.35 9.25 -11.30
CA ALA A 598 -24.42 9.74 -10.42
C ALA A 598 -24.71 11.22 -10.69
N ALA A 599 -23.69 12.08 -10.68
CA ALA A 599 -23.87 13.51 -10.95
C ALA A 599 -24.42 13.79 -12.36
N ARG A 600 -23.99 13.03 -13.38
CA ARG A 600 -24.57 13.13 -14.74
C ARG A 600 -26.05 12.73 -14.76
N GLY A 601 -26.41 11.67 -14.02
CA GLY A 601 -27.79 11.23 -13.85
C GLY A 601 -28.64 12.28 -13.14
N ASP A 602 -28.15 12.84 -12.03
CA ASP A 602 -28.87 13.85 -11.25
C ASP A 602 -29.13 15.11 -12.07
N ILE A 603 -28.15 15.55 -12.87
CA ILE A 603 -28.30 16.66 -13.82
C ILE A 603 -29.39 16.35 -14.86
N ALA A 604 -29.38 15.14 -15.42
CA ALA A 604 -30.38 14.72 -16.39
C ALA A 604 -31.78 14.66 -15.78
N GLU A 605 -31.92 14.15 -14.55
CA GLU A 605 -33.18 14.17 -13.81
C GLU A 605 -33.69 15.60 -13.56
N ALA A 606 -32.81 16.50 -13.15
CA ALA A 606 -33.16 17.91 -12.91
C ALA A 606 -33.67 18.62 -14.18
N GLU A 607 -33.28 18.15 -15.36
CA GLU A 607 -33.74 18.63 -16.66
C GLU A 607 -34.87 17.78 -17.26
N ALA A 608 -35.43 16.83 -16.50
CA ALA A 608 -36.45 15.87 -16.94
C ALA A 608 -36.02 15.01 -18.15
N ARG A 609 -34.71 14.84 -18.38
CA ARG A 609 -34.14 13.99 -19.43
C ARG A 609 -33.98 12.54 -18.94
N HIS A 610 -35.11 11.88 -18.69
CA HIS A 610 -35.14 10.54 -18.07
C HIS A 610 -34.38 9.45 -18.84
N ALA A 611 -34.33 9.51 -20.17
CA ALA A 611 -33.55 8.56 -20.98
C ALA A 611 -32.04 8.71 -20.73
N ASP A 612 -31.55 9.95 -20.65
CA ASP A 612 -30.14 10.23 -20.39
C ASP A 612 -29.77 9.92 -18.94
N ALA A 613 -30.71 10.08 -18.01
CA ALA A 613 -30.56 9.64 -16.62
C ALA A 613 -30.42 8.11 -16.53
N LEU A 614 -31.26 7.35 -17.24
CA LEU A 614 -31.14 5.89 -17.32
C LEU A 614 -29.77 5.44 -17.86
N GLU A 615 -29.27 6.09 -18.92
CA GLU A 615 -27.93 5.81 -19.45
C GLU A 615 -26.84 6.06 -18.39
N ALA A 616 -26.89 7.21 -17.73
CA ALA A 616 -25.90 7.59 -16.73
C ALA A 616 -25.89 6.64 -15.51
N TYR A 617 -27.05 6.37 -14.91
CA TYR A 617 -27.12 5.44 -13.78
C TYR A 617 -26.84 3.99 -14.18
N GLY A 618 -27.18 3.60 -15.42
CA GLY A 618 -26.79 2.32 -16.00
C GLY A 618 -25.27 2.18 -16.12
N ALA A 619 -24.58 3.23 -16.58
CA ALA A 619 -23.12 3.29 -16.62
C ALA A 619 -22.51 3.24 -15.21
N TRP A 620 -23.14 3.89 -14.22
CA TRP A 620 -22.70 3.78 -12.82
C TRP A 620 -22.74 2.32 -12.34
N LEU A 621 -23.87 1.65 -12.51
CA LEU A 621 -24.03 0.24 -12.10
C LEU A 621 -23.07 -0.70 -12.85
N ALA A 622 -22.82 -0.44 -14.13
CA ALA A 622 -21.97 -1.27 -14.97
C ALA A 622 -20.48 -1.13 -14.62
N GLU A 623 -20.00 0.10 -14.42
CA GLU A 623 -18.58 0.39 -14.18
C GLU A 623 -18.15 0.23 -12.72
N ASP A 624 -19.08 0.25 -11.76
CA ASP A 624 -18.78 0.09 -10.34
C ASP A 624 -18.97 -1.36 -9.88
N GLY A 625 -17.93 -2.18 -10.09
CA GLY A 625 -17.97 -3.58 -9.65
C GLY A 625 -17.86 -3.76 -8.12
N SER A 626 -17.42 -2.74 -7.39
CA SER A 626 -17.37 -2.77 -5.92
C SER A 626 -18.73 -2.44 -5.30
N CYS A 627 -19.56 -1.67 -5.99
CA CYS A 627 -20.92 -1.34 -5.57
C CYS A 627 -21.98 -1.99 -6.47
N GLY A 628 -22.38 -3.22 -6.12
CA GLY A 628 -23.36 -4.00 -6.89
C GLY A 628 -24.78 -3.42 -6.99
N ILE A 629 -25.08 -2.32 -6.30
CA ILE A 629 -26.41 -1.66 -6.33
C ILE A 629 -26.37 -0.18 -6.71
N CYS A 630 -25.19 0.41 -6.90
CA CYS A 630 -25.05 1.83 -7.21
C CYS A 630 -25.85 2.19 -8.47
N GLY A 631 -26.66 3.25 -8.41
CA GLY A 631 -27.58 3.66 -9.48
C GLY A 631 -28.87 2.84 -9.60
N SER A 632 -29.04 1.72 -8.87
CA SER A 632 -30.22 0.86 -9.05
C SER A 632 -31.52 1.50 -8.54
N TYR A 633 -31.45 2.32 -7.49
CA TYR A 633 -32.62 3.03 -7.01
C TYR A 633 -33.10 4.05 -8.05
N GLU A 634 -32.16 4.82 -8.60
CA GLU A 634 -32.40 5.85 -9.57
C GLU A 634 -32.87 5.27 -10.91
N LEU A 635 -32.31 4.13 -11.34
CA LEU A 635 -32.84 3.33 -12.45
C LEU A 635 -34.30 2.91 -12.19
N GLY A 636 -34.60 2.42 -10.98
CA GLY A 636 -35.96 2.05 -10.60
C GLY A 636 -36.93 3.21 -10.69
N MET A 637 -36.56 4.38 -10.14
CA MET A 637 -37.37 5.59 -10.21
C MET A 637 -37.63 6.04 -11.65
N ASN A 638 -36.60 6.06 -12.51
CA ASN A 638 -36.75 6.51 -13.89
C ASN A 638 -37.55 5.52 -14.75
N HIS A 639 -37.35 4.21 -14.56
CA HIS A 639 -38.19 3.21 -15.21
C HIS A 639 -39.66 3.32 -14.78
N ASP A 640 -39.91 3.56 -13.50
CA ASP A 640 -41.26 3.73 -12.98
C ASP A 640 -41.96 4.97 -13.57
N ARG A 641 -41.27 6.12 -13.64
CA ARG A 641 -41.79 7.34 -14.29
C ARG A 641 -42.11 7.13 -15.77
N LEU A 642 -41.37 6.26 -16.45
CA LEU A 642 -41.58 5.91 -17.86
C LEU A 642 -42.61 4.80 -18.06
N GLY A 643 -43.22 4.26 -16.99
CA GLY A 643 -44.20 3.18 -17.06
C GLY A 643 -43.59 1.79 -17.31
N HIS A 644 -42.26 1.63 -17.20
CA HIS A 644 -41.55 0.37 -17.38
C HIS A 644 -41.58 -0.46 -16.08
N ALA A 645 -42.77 -0.94 -15.69
CA ALA A 645 -43.00 -1.58 -14.39
C ALA A 645 -42.10 -2.79 -14.11
N ASP A 646 -41.81 -3.65 -15.09
CA ASP A 646 -40.92 -4.81 -14.91
C ASP A 646 -39.49 -4.37 -14.55
N SER A 647 -38.95 -3.40 -15.29
CA SER A 647 -37.61 -2.87 -15.05
C SER A 647 -37.54 -2.13 -13.71
N ALA A 648 -38.60 -1.40 -13.33
CA ALA A 648 -38.70 -0.74 -12.04
C ALA A 648 -38.68 -1.74 -10.88
N ILE A 649 -39.50 -2.80 -10.96
CA ILE A 649 -39.52 -3.89 -9.97
C ILE A 649 -38.13 -4.53 -9.85
N ALA A 650 -37.51 -4.91 -10.97
CA ALA A 650 -36.19 -5.55 -10.95
C ALA A 650 -35.11 -4.66 -10.30
N ALA A 651 -35.14 -3.35 -10.58
CA ALA A 651 -34.20 -2.40 -10.02
C ALA A 651 -34.41 -2.18 -8.51
N PHE A 652 -35.65 -1.98 -8.06
CA PHE A 652 -35.96 -1.84 -6.63
C PHE A 652 -35.73 -3.15 -5.85
N GLN A 653 -36.00 -4.32 -6.44
CA GLN A 653 -35.67 -5.61 -5.83
C GLN A 653 -34.17 -5.76 -5.59
N ARG A 654 -33.32 -5.28 -6.52
CA ARG A 654 -31.86 -5.28 -6.34
C ARG A 654 -31.46 -4.46 -5.11
N VAL A 655 -32.03 -3.26 -4.94
CA VAL A 655 -31.82 -2.41 -3.75
C VAL A 655 -32.27 -3.12 -2.48
N ALA A 656 -33.46 -3.72 -2.50
CA ALA A 656 -34.05 -4.35 -1.33
C ALA A 656 -33.45 -5.73 -0.97
N GLY A 657 -32.69 -6.36 -1.89
CA GLY A 657 -32.24 -7.74 -1.76
C GLY A 657 -30.73 -8.00 -1.80
N THR A 658 -29.90 -7.01 -2.19
CA THR A 658 -28.45 -7.24 -2.38
C THR A 658 -27.63 -6.62 -1.23
N PRO A 659 -26.99 -7.43 -0.37
CA PRO A 659 -26.05 -6.93 0.63
C PRO A 659 -24.75 -6.48 -0.04
N THR A 660 -24.30 -5.24 0.18
CA THR A 660 -22.95 -4.80 -0.21
C THR A 660 -22.36 -3.86 0.84
N ILE A 661 -21.03 -3.88 1.03
CA ILE A 661 -20.35 -2.96 1.96
C ILE A 661 -20.55 -1.51 1.53
N GLU A 662 -20.48 -1.20 0.23
CA GLU A 662 -20.63 0.17 -0.25
C GLU A 662 -22.06 0.70 -0.10
N ALA A 663 -23.07 -0.15 -0.32
CA ALA A 663 -24.45 0.16 0.02
C ALA A 663 -24.62 0.45 1.51
N ALA A 664 -24.07 -0.45 2.34
CA ALA A 664 -23.97 -0.32 3.77
C ALA A 664 -22.93 0.73 4.21
N ARG A 665 -22.41 1.59 3.34
CA ARG A 665 -21.68 2.82 3.68
C ARG A 665 -22.50 4.04 3.32
N ILE A 666 -23.03 4.09 2.10
CA ILE A 666 -23.52 5.32 1.45
C ILE A 666 -25.01 5.26 1.06
N LEU A 667 -25.51 4.13 0.53
CA LEU A 667 -26.76 4.11 -0.25
C LEU A 667 -28.00 3.56 0.46
N GLU A 668 -27.84 2.67 1.45
CA GLU A 668 -28.99 2.06 2.13
C GLU A 668 -29.84 3.09 2.91
N SER A 669 -29.26 4.24 3.20
CA SER A 669 -29.85 5.30 4.01
C SER A 669 -31.13 5.91 3.41
N TYR A 670 -31.16 6.14 2.09
CA TYR A 670 -32.31 6.80 1.44
C TYR A 670 -33.09 5.91 0.48
N THR A 671 -32.51 4.78 0.05
CA THR A 671 -33.04 4.00 -1.07
C THR A 671 -33.98 2.88 -0.63
N VAL A 672 -33.76 2.27 0.54
CA VAL A 672 -34.44 1.02 0.93
C VAL A 672 -35.92 1.23 1.21
N ALA A 673 -36.28 2.19 2.08
CA ALA A 673 -37.68 2.38 2.45
C ALA A 673 -38.56 2.81 1.25
N PRO A 674 -38.15 3.79 0.42
CA PRO A 674 -38.92 4.15 -0.78
C PRO A 674 -39.03 2.99 -1.78
N SER A 675 -37.96 2.20 -1.96
CA SER A 675 -37.99 0.99 -2.80
C SER A 675 -39.01 -0.03 -2.29
N LEU A 676 -39.06 -0.30 -0.98
CA LEU A 676 -40.02 -1.23 -0.39
C LEU A 676 -41.46 -0.75 -0.56
N LYS A 677 -41.74 0.54 -0.30
CA LYS A 677 -43.07 1.11 -0.54
C LYS A 677 -43.46 0.94 -2.01
N ARG A 678 -42.58 1.30 -2.94
CA ARG A 678 -42.89 1.27 -4.37
C ARG A 678 -43.01 -0.14 -4.93
N LEU A 679 -42.18 -1.09 -4.46
CA LEU A 679 -42.34 -2.51 -4.77
C LEU A 679 -43.71 -3.03 -4.33
N GLY A 680 -44.16 -2.66 -3.14
CA GLY A 680 -45.49 -3.03 -2.65
C GLY A 680 -46.59 -2.55 -3.59
N GLU A 681 -46.52 -1.28 -4.02
CA GLU A 681 -47.50 -0.68 -4.95
C GLU A 681 -47.47 -1.31 -6.34
N LEU A 682 -46.27 -1.59 -6.88
CA LEU A 682 -46.11 -2.22 -8.19
C LEU A 682 -46.59 -3.68 -8.19
N HIS A 683 -46.35 -4.43 -7.10
CA HIS A 683 -46.88 -5.78 -6.94
C HIS A 683 -48.40 -5.79 -6.71
N GLU A 684 -48.93 -4.85 -5.92
CA GLU A 684 -50.38 -4.67 -5.74
C GLU A 684 -51.07 -4.39 -7.08
N ALA A 685 -50.52 -3.48 -7.89
CA ALA A 685 -51.04 -3.17 -9.22
C ALA A 685 -51.01 -4.38 -10.19
N ARG A 686 -50.14 -5.36 -9.96
CA ARG A 686 -50.08 -6.62 -10.71
C ARG A 686 -50.98 -7.73 -10.16
N GLY A 687 -51.65 -7.49 -9.04
CA GLY A 687 -52.40 -8.51 -8.32
C GLY A 687 -51.53 -9.51 -7.55
N ASP A 688 -50.23 -9.27 -7.39
CA ASP A 688 -49.35 -10.09 -6.56
C ASP A 688 -49.42 -9.67 -5.09
N ARG A 689 -50.52 -10.08 -4.46
CA ARG A 689 -50.88 -9.65 -3.09
C ARG A 689 -49.87 -10.12 -2.05
N ARG A 690 -49.23 -11.28 -2.28
CA ARG A 690 -48.21 -11.82 -1.36
C ARG A 690 -46.97 -10.95 -1.37
N GLN A 691 -46.42 -10.64 -2.55
CA GLN A 691 -45.25 -9.78 -2.64
C GLN A 691 -45.57 -8.34 -2.24
N ALA A 692 -46.79 -7.86 -2.52
CA ALA A 692 -47.23 -6.54 -2.07
C ALA A 692 -47.21 -6.45 -0.54
N ALA A 693 -47.83 -7.41 0.15
CA ALA A 693 -47.88 -7.44 1.60
C ALA A 693 -46.50 -7.61 2.25
N ASP A 694 -45.61 -8.45 1.70
CA ASP A 694 -44.24 -8.60 2.22
C ASP A 694 -43.47 -7.27 2.21
N ASN A 695 -43.43 -6.60 1.06
CA ASN A 695 -42.72 -5.33 0.91
C ASN A 695 -43.32 -4.22 1.79
N TYR A 696 -44.66 -4.15 1.88
CA TYR A 696 -45.33 -3.20 2.76
C TYR A 696 -45.06 -3.44 4.24
N ASN A 697 -45.06 -4.69 4.70
CA ASN A 697 -44.72 -5.01 6.09
C ASN A 697 -43.29 -4.58 6.42
N ARG A 698 -42.33 -4.84 5.52
CA ARG A 698 -40.93 -4.42 5.68
C ARG A 698 -40.78 -2.90 5.70
N PHE A 699 -41.51 -2.17 4.87
CA PHE A 699 -41.56 -0.70 4.91
C PHE A 699 -42.10 -0.18 6.24
N VAL A 700 -43.25 -0.72 6.69
CA VAL A 700 -43.88 -0.31 7.95
C VAL A 700 -42.97 -0.62 9.14
N ASP A 701 -42.28 -1.76 9.16
CA ASP A 701 -41.35 -2.09 10.25
C ASP A 701 -40.16 -1.12 10.32
N LEU A 702 -39.61 -0.76 9.16
CA LEU A 702 -38.48 0.18 9.06
C LEU A 702 -38.87 1.60 9.50
N TRP A 703 -40.05 2.08 9.13
CA TRP A 703 -40.51 3.46 9.39
C TRP A 703 -41.57 3.58 10.50
N LYS A 704 -41.80 2.53 11.31
CA LYS A 704 -42.77 2.57 12.43
C LYS A 704 -42.53 3.71 13.42
N ASN A 705 -41.27 4.13 13.56
CA ASN A 705 -40.82 5.20 14.46
C ASN A 705 -40.23 6.39 13.69
N ALA A 706 -40.55 6.55 12.40
CA ALA A 706 -40.09 7.67 11.59
C ALA A 706 -40.67 9.00 12.10
N ASP A 707 -40.05 10.12 11.73
CA ASP A 707 -40.47 11.45 12.10
C ASP A 707 -41.93 11.75 11.68
N PRO A 708 -42.62 12.67 12.38
CA PRO A 708 -44.04 12.97 12.11
C PRO A 708 -44.37 13.29 10.65
N GLU A 709 -43.44 13.93 9.93
CA GLU A 709 -43.59 14.28 8.50
C GLU A 709 -43.65 13.05 7.57
N LEU A 710 -43.07 11.91 7.97
CA LEU A 710 -43.07 10.67 7.19
C LEU A 710 -44.18 9.69 7.60
N GLN A 711 -44.80 9.89 8.77
CA GLN A 711 -45.90 9.05 9.26
C GLN A 711 -47.15 8.97 8.35
N PRO A 712 -47.51 9.99 7.53
CA PRO A 712 -48.57 9.85 6.53
C PRO A 712 -48.35 8.67 5.58
N ALA A 713 -47.12 8.45 5.09
CA ALA A 713 -46.80 7.34 4.20
C ALA A 713 -46.95 5.97 4.91
N VAL A 714 -46.59 5.89 6.20
CA VAL A 714 -46.78 4.68 7.02
C VAL A 714 -48.27 4.38 7.20
N ARG A 715 -49.09 5.40 7.46
CA ARG A 715 -50.56 5.24 7.57
C ARG A 715 -51.19 4.79 6.26
N GLU A 716 -50.75 5.36 5.13
CA GLU A 716 -51.19 4.95 3.79
C GLU A 716 -50.91 3.45 3.56
N VAL A 717 -49.67 3.00 3.80
CA VAL A 717 -49.28 1.60 3.59
C VAL A 717 -50.00 0.65 4.55
N ARG A 718 -50.22 1.04 5.81
CA ARG A 718 -51.04 0.24 6.75
C ARG A 718 -52.48 0.10 6.28
N ALA A 719 -53.07 1.13 5.68
CA ALA A 719 -54.41 1.05 5.11
C ALA A 719 -54.47 0.09 3.92
N ARG A 720 -53.47 0.15 3.02
CA ARG A 720 -53.33 -0.81 1.90
C ARG A 720 -53.17 -2.25 2.39
N LEU A 721 -52.33 -2.50 3.39
CA LEU A 721 -52.20 -3.81 4.04
C LEU A 721 -53.53 -4.33 4.59
N ALA A 722 -54.30 -3.47 5.25
CA ALA A 722 -55.62 -3.83 5.77
C ALA A 722 -56.63 -4.14 4.65
N GLN A 723 -56.53 -3.46 3.50
CA GLN A 723 -57.34 -3.75 2.33
C GLN A 723 -56.95 -5.11 1.70
N LEU A 724 -55.65 -5.35 1.49
CA LEU A 724 -55.14 -6.63 0.96
C LEU A 724 -55.58 -7.82 1.83
N ALA A 725 -55.71 -7.64 3.14
CA ALA A 725 -56.20 -8.68 4.05
C ALA A 725 -57.72 -8.94 3.97
N ARG A 726 -58.52 -8.00 3.42
CA ARG A 726 -59.99 -8.08 3.39
C ARG A 726 -60.57 -8.65 2.11
N GLU A 727 -59.91 -8.50 0.96
CA GLU A 727 -60.46 -9.05 -0.29
C GLU A 727 -60.17 -10.57 -0.35
N PRO A 728 -61.17 -11.43 -0.63
CA PRO A 728 -60.99 -12.89 -0.60
C PRO A 728 -59.94 -13.35 -1.63
N GLY A 729 -59.12 -14.32 -1.24
CA GLY A 729 -58.14 -14.94 -2.14
C GLY A 729 -58.86 -15.68 -3.26
N GLY A 730 -58.53 -15.33 -4.51
CA GLY A 730 -59.00 -16.05 -5.70
C GLY A 730 -58.39 -17.44 -5.81
#